data_AF-A0A0D2UKZ1-F1
#
_entry.id   AF-A0A0D2UKZ1-F1
#
_cell.length_a   1.000
_cell.length_b   1.000
_cell.length_c   1.000
_cell.angle_alpha   90.00
_cell.angle_beta   90.00
_cell.angle_gamma   90.00
#
_symmetry.space_group_name_H-M   'P 1'
#
loop_
_entity.id
_entity.type
_entity.pdbx_description
1 polymer ?
#
loop_
_entity_poly.entity_id
_entity_poly.type
_entity_poly.pdbx_seq_one_letter_code
_entity_poly.pdbx_strand_id
1 'polypeptide(L)'
;MLPIQNMNQKQRQLYDRVKNASVELNLNDKRLGDEEAKAIAEALEVNTTLTTVYLNKNQIGDVGAQAIAEALEVNTKLTHLYLTKNQIGDVGAQAIAEALKVNTTLTTLSVCANEIGEVGAQAVAEALKENTTLDMLNLNHNQLGEGGAQAIAEALKANTTLTKLYLNENRIGDAGAQAIAEALKVNTTVTGLDLHTNQIGDVGAHAIAEALKVNKTLTTLCLSQNFLTNPGINALRQTGSTTCNLDLDQQRFSPHANWAQIAARAAAHTQPKPSVNLATENQQLRSKLKLAAQKHVLAAKDQALVTKDQELATNKQELTTRQALAAKGQEPQQLRLDLAAKDQKFATTEQELVAKDQQLAVKDQELTAKDQALATNKQKLTTRERELATKDQALAAKDQELATRDQALAAKEQELQQLRLDLAAKDQKLATTEQELVAKDQQLAIKDQELTAKDQEIAANKQKLTTREQELATKDQALAAKDQALAAKDQELATRDQALAAKDQELQQLRFDLAAKDQKLATTDQELAAKVQDLQQLRSNLVAKDQELATKDRELKSALDRIKRDGPLSNFDGPIAQVPLATLISATNSFAADSLVGEGAFGRVYSARLPGPPVAVAIKKLSAVSIQHYAAFQSELKSLSKFRHTNIIAMLSYAEAQGEYCLVYEFMPNGSVRDRLNRKNDTLPLTWSQRHHIAADVSRGMHYVQTAFSDHVLFHLDLKTDNVLLDAHFNAKVSDFGLVRAAEHLDDKSSLRTKVPQGTAAYMCPEFLVDGRMTVKTDVYAFGMILIELVTAAKPGNRLKLDARRAVKNQTIVGMLDSALNPTEAEQQSISEIVTLALECLDDEAADRPSFGQLIVQLDP
;
A
#
# COMPACT_ATOMS: atom_id res chain seq x y z
N MET A 1 -26.91 37.52 1.81
CA MET A 1 -28.30 37.86 2.17
C MET A 1 -29.28 37.80 0.99
N LEU A 2 -29.87 36.63 0.78
CA LEU A 2 -31.27 36.49 0.38
C LEU A 2 -32.16 37.26 1.37
N PRO A 3 -33.29 37.84 0.92
CA PRO A 3 -34.32 38.28 1.85
C PRO A 3 -34.87 37.06 2.60
N ILE A 4 -34.96 37.13 3.94
CA ILE A 4 -35.61 36.08 4.78
C ILE A 4 -37.03 35.74 4.27
N GLN A 5 -37.67 36.69 3.59
CA GLN A 5 -38.97 36.53 2.92
C GLN A 5 -38.97 35.45 1.81
N ASN A 6 -37.83 35.20 1.15
CA ASN A 6 -37.71 34.24 0.04
C ASN A 6 -37.39 32.81 0.51
N MET A 7 -37.02 32.60 1.77
CA MET A 7 -36.74 31.25 2.29
C MET A 7 -38.01 30.40 2.37
N ASN A 8 -37.91 29.15 1.91
CA ASN A 8 -38.91 28.11 2.12
C ASN A 8 -38.97 27.66 3.60
N GLN A 9 -39.97 26.86 3.97
CA GLN A 9 -40.17 26.44 5.37
C GLN A 9 -38.97 25.68 5.97
N LYS A 10 -38.32 24.80 5.19
CA LYS A 10 -37.14 24.03 5.62
C LYS A 10 -35.94 24.96 5.82
N GLN A 11 -35.71 25.91 4.90
CA GLN A 11 -34.67 26.93 5.01
C GLN A 11 -34.86 27.81 6.25
N ARG A 12 -36.08 28.31 6.52
CA ARG A 12 -36.36 29.11 7.73
C ARG A 12 -36.13 28.33 9.02
N GLN A 13 -36.59 27.09 9.09
CA GLN A 13 -36.37 26.22 10.24
C GLN A 13 -34.88 25.95 10.49
N LEU A 14 -34.07 25.82 9.43
CA LEU A 14 -32.62 25.70 9.53
C LEU A 14 -31.97 27.02 9.97
N TYR A 15 -32.36 28.15 9.38
CA TYR A 15 -31.88 29.47 9.75
C TYR A 15 -32.13 29.76 11.24
N ASP A 16 -33.37 29.61 11.71
CA ASP A 16 -33.72 29.83 13.12
C ASP A 16 -32.99 28.86 14.06
N ARG A 17 -32.81 27.60 13.64
CA ARG A 17 -32.08 26.60 14.43
C ARG A 17 -30.57 26.90 14.52
N VAL A 18 -29.96 27.37 13.44
CA VAL A 18 -28.54 27.78 13.43
C VAL A 18 -28.35 29.06 14.21
N LYS A 19 -29.17 30.09 13.96
CA LYS A 19 -29.10 31.40 14.60
C LYS A 19 -29.20 31.35 16.13
N ASN A 20 -30.01 30.43 16.66
CA ASN A 20 -30.21 30.28 18.10
C ASN A 20 -29.36 29.14 18.73
N ALA A 21 -28.48 28.48 17.97
CA ALA A 21 -27.62 27.44 18.51
C ALA A 21 -26.45 28.02 19.32
N SER A 22 -26.18 27.43 20.49
CA SER A 22 -25.28 27.99 21.50
C SER A 22 -23.82 27.60 21.31
N VAL A 23 -23.46 26.32 21.39
CA VAL A 23 -22.04 25.87 21.39
C VAL A 23 -21.76 24.94 20.23
N GLU A 24 -22.58 23.91 20.08
CA GLU A 24 -22.45 22.87 19.06
C GLU A 24 -23.77 22.65 18.34
N LEU A 25 -23.72 22.49 17.02
CA LEU A 25 -24.89 22.13 16.22
C LEU A 25 -24.58 21.00 15.23
N ASN A 26 -25.30 19.89 15.40
CA ASN A 26 -25.21 18.73 14.53
C ASN A 26 -26.36 18.71 13.50
N LEU A 27 -25.97 18.84 12.23
CA LEU A 27 -26.80 18.80 11.02
C LEU A 27 -26.33 17.69 10.06
N ASN A 28 -25.64 16.67 10.58
CA ASN A 28 -25.18 15.53 9.77
C ASN A 28 -26.34 14.72 9.21
N ASP A 29 -26.19 14.22 7.98
CA ASP A 29 -27.13 13.31 7.32
C ASP A 29 -28.57 13.85 7.35
N LYS A 30 -28.75 15.04 6.76
CA LYS A 30 -30.04 15.76 6.68
C LYS A 30 -30.48 16.06 5.24
N ARG A 31 -29.70 15.61 4.24
CA ARG A 31 -29.93 15.88 2.81
C ARG A 31 -30.12 17.39 2.57
N LEU A 32 -29.13 18.14 3.02
CA LEU A 32 -29.02 19.58 2.81
C LEU A 32 -28.28 19.81 1.49
N GLY A 33 -28.91 20.53 0.56
CA GLY A 33 -28.26 21.02 -0.65
C GLY A 33 -27.78 22.46 -0.51
N ASP A 34 -27.30 23.04 -1.61
CA ASP A 34 -26.77 24.42 -1.65
C ASP A 34 -27.75 25.48 -1.14
N GLU A 35 -29.04 25.33 -1.45
CA GLU A 35 -30.09 26.25 -0.99
C GLU A 35 -30.32 26.18 0.53
N GLU A 36 -30.08 25.03 1.16
CA GLU A 36 -30.07 24.95 2.62
C GLU A 36 -28.75 25.45 3.21
N ALA A 37 -27.62 25.20 2.56
CA ALA A 37 -26.32 25.74 2.97
C ALA A 37 -26.32 27.28 2.98
N LYS A 38 -26.95 27.95 2.00
CA LYS A 38 -27.18 29.40 2.00
C LYS A 38 -27.95 29.89 3.23
N ALA A 39 -29.04 29.20 3.60
CA ALA A 39 -29.83 29.56 4.78
C ALA A 39 -29.06 29.33 6.10
N ILE A 40 -28.16 28.35 6.12
CA ILE A 40 -27.25 28.09 7.24
C ILE A 40 -26.17 29.18 7.32
N ALA A 41 -25.57 29.56 6.18
CA ALA A 41 -24.59 30.63 6.09
C ALA A 41 -25.15 31.97 6.62
N GLU A 42 -26.31 32.41 6.16
CA GLU A 42 -26.95 33.65 6.64
C GLU A 42 -27.29 33.64 8.14
N ALA A 43 -27.51 32.45 8.71
CA ALA A 43 -27.68 32.31 10.14
C ALA A 43 -26.34 32.31 10.89
N LEU A 44 -25.25 31.86 10.27
CA LEU A 44 -23.89 31.97 10.81
C LEU A 44 -23.39 33.42 10.81
N GLU A 45 -23.71 34.23 9.80
CA GLU A 45 -23.37 35.67 9.77
C GLU A 45 -23.83 36.41 11.05
N VAL A 46 -24.99 36.02 11.60
CA VAL A 46 -25.61 36.65 12.78
C VAL A 46 -25.48 35.85 14.07
N ASN A 47 -24.96 34.62 14.04
CA ASN A 47 -24.79 33.81 15.24
C ASN A 47 -23.50 34.24 15.99
N THR A 48 -23.67 34.65 17.25
CA THR A 48 -22.60 35.19 18.10
C THR A 48 -22.12 34.22 19.19
N THR A 49 -22.55 32.96 19.17
CA THR A 49 -22.27 31.95 20.21
C THR A 49 -21.66 30.66 19.68
N LEU A 50 -22.13 30.17 18.53
CA LEU A 50 -21.87 28.84 17.98
C LEU A 50 -20.41 28.64 17.58
N THR A 51 -19.73 27.71 18.24
CA THR A 51 -18.31 27.41 18.00
C THR A 51 -18.11 26.21 17.06
N THR A 52 -19.06 25.27 17.03
CA THR A 52 -18.90 23.99 16.31
C THR A 52 -20.12 23.66 15.46
N VAL A 53 -19.90 23.38 14.17
CA VAL A 53 -20.94 22.97 13.21
C VAL A 53 -20.55 21.69 12.48
N TYR A 54 -21.44 20.70 12.53
CA TYR A 54 -21.32 19.45 11.77
C TYR A 54 -22.35 19.40 10.63
N LEU A 55 -21.87 19.40 9.38
CA LEU A 55 -22.62 19.35 8.13
C LEU A 55 -22.27 18.12 7.28
N ASN A 56 -21.74 17.06 7.91
CA ASN A 56 -21.24 15.88 7.24
C ASN A 56 -22.37 15.04 6.60
N LYS A 57 -22.06 14.31 5.52
CA LYS A 57 -22.99 13.41 4.81
C LYS A 57 -24.23 14.17 4.28
N ASN A 58 -24.02 15.32 3.66
CA ASN A 58 -25.07 16.10 3.01
C ASN A 58 -24.81 16.17 1.48
N GLN A 59 -25.47 17.10 0.80
CA GLN A 59 -25.44 17.28 -0.65
C GLN A 59 -24.99 18.72 -0.99
N ILE A 60 -24.10 19.28 -0.16
CA ILE A 60 -23.56 20.63 -0.32
C ILE A 60 -22.51 20.58 -1.44
N GLY A 61 -22.76 21.28 -2.53
CA GLY A 61 -21.82 21.46 -3.63
C GLY A 61 -21.03 22.77 -3.50
N ASP A 62 -20.39 23.18 -4.60
CA ASP A 62 -19.57 24.39 -4.65
C ASP A 62 -20.34 25.66 -4.27
N VAL A 63 -21.61 25.79 -4.68
CA VAL A 63 -22.43 26.98 -4.41
C VAL A 63 -22.79 27.09 -2.93
N GLY A 64 -23.06 25.97 -2.26
CA GLY A 64 -23.30 25.93 -0.83
C GLY A 64 -22.01 26.13 -0.02
N ALA A 65 -20.89 25.59 -0.49
CA ALA A 65 -19.57 25.83 0.10
C ALA A 65 -19.17 27.31 0.01
N GLN A 66 -19.41 27.96 -1.15
CA GLN A 66 -19.19 29.39 -1.32
C GLN A 66 -20.01 30.22 -0.33
N ALA A 67 -21.30 29.94 -0.17
CA ALA A 67 -22.14 30.66 0.79
C ALA A 67 -21.63 30.50 2.23
N ILE A 68 -21.19 29.30 2.62
CA ILE A 68 -20.57 29.06 3.93
C ILE A 68 -19.26 29.83 4.07
N ALA A 69 -18.45 29.92 3.01
CA ALA A 69 -17.21 30.70 3.00
C ALA A 69 -17.48 32.21 3.18
N GLU A 70 -18.44 32.79 2.47
CA GLU A 70 -18.87 34.19 2.65
C GLU A 70 -19.29 34.47 4.11
N ALA A 71 -19.96 33.51 4.78
CA ALA A 71 -20.28 33.64 6.20
C ALA A 71 -19.07 33.47 7.14
N LEU A 72 -18.03 32.72 6.75
CA LEU A 72 -16.77 32.61 7.52
C LEU A 72 -15.96 33.91 7.51
N GLU A 73 -16.05 34.73 6.46
CA GLU A 73 -15.34 36.02 6.41
C GLU A 73 -15.82 36.99 7.51
N VAL A 74 -17.09 36.90 7.91
CA VAL A 74 -17.71 37.77 8.92
C VAL A 74 -17.93 37.10 10.28
N ASN A 75 -18.03 35.78 10.35
CA ASN A 75 -18.26 35.08 11.61
C ASN A 75 -16.99 35.04 12.48
N THR A 76 -17.09 35.56 13.71
CA THR A 76 -15.99 35.71 14.67
C THR A 76 -16.12 34.76 15.88
N LYS A 77 -16.73 33.59 15.68
CA LYS A 77 -17.09 32.64 16.76
C LYS A 77 -16.90 31.17 16.39
N LEU A 78 -17.12 30.80 15.13
CA LEU A 78 -16.96 29.44 14.67
C LEU A 78 -15.48 29.08 14.68
N THR A 79 -15.16 28.02 15.41
CA THR A 79 -13.80 27.47 15.55
C THR A 79 -13.68 26.11 14.88
N HIS A 80 -14.78 25.36 14.74
CA HIS A 80 -14.80 24.01 14.17
C HIS A 80 -15.90 23.86 13.10
N LEU A 81 -15.50 23.53 11.87
CA LEU A 81 -16.41 23.29 10.74
C LEU A 81 -16.13 21.93 10.10
N TYR A 82 -17.15 21.06 10.06
CA TYR A 82 -17.07 19.73 9.46
C TYR A 82 -18.03 19.59 8.28
N LEU A 83 -17.47 19.43 7.08
CA LEU A 83 -18.13 19.29 5.77
C LEU A 83 -17.80 17.93 5.11
N THR A 84 -17.48 16.90 5.91
CA THR A 84 -17.09 15.56 5.43
C THR A 84 -18.20 14.88 4.64
N LYS A 85 -17.92 14.24 3.49
CA LYS A 85 -18.94 13.56 2.65
C LYS A 85 -20.00 14.53 2.14
N ASN A 86 -19.58 15.49 1.32
CA ASN A 86 -20.41 16.40 0.55
C ASN A 86 -19.99 16.32 -0.94
N GLN A 87 -20.32 17.33 -1.75
CA GLN A 87 -20.08 17.39 -3.20
C GLN A 87 -19.22 18.62 -3.55
N ILE A 88 -18.31 19.01 -2.64
CA ILE A 88 -17.47 20.21 -2.79
C ILE A 88 -16.32 19.88 -3.75
N GLY A 89 -16.25 20.58 -4.88
CA GLY A 89 -15.16 20.49 -5.85
C GLY A 89 -14.11 21.58 -5.65
N ASP A 90 -13.32 21.82 -6.69
CA ASP A 90 -12.25 22.83 -6.68
C ASP A 90 -12.77 24.26 -6.45
N VAL A 91 -13.96 24.60 -6.96
CA VAL A 91 -14.53 25.96 -6.85
C VAL A 91 -14.97 26.25 -5.42
N GLY A 92 -15.65 25.31 -4.76
CA GLY A 92 -16.05 25.44 -3.36
C GLY A 92 -14.84 25.40 -2.42
N ALA A 93 -13.83 24.59 -2.73
CA ALA A 93 -12.56 24.62 -2.00
C ALA A 93 -11.83 25.96 -2.15
N GLN A 94 -11.81 26.55 -3.34
CA GLN A 94 -11.25 27.88 -3.57
C GLN A 94 -11.99 28.97 -2.78
N ALA A 95 -13.34 28.94 -2.74
CA ALA A 95 -14.10 29.90 -1.96
C ALA A 95 -13.79 29.79 -0.46
N ILE A 96 -13.74 28.57 0.09
CA ILE A 96 -13.33 28.32 1.49
C ILE A 96 -11.89 28.82 1.73
N ALA A 97 -10.99 28.64 0.78
CA ALA A 97 -9.60 29.09 0.87
C ALA A 97 -9.49 30.62 0.95
N GLU A 98 -10.22 31.39 0.11
CA GLU A 98 -10.22 32.85 0.22
C GLU A 98 -10.75 33.32 1.59
N ALA A 99 -11.82 32.69 2.09
CA ALA A 99 -12.32 33.00 3.44
C ALA A 99 -11.33 32.65 4.56
N LEU A 100 -10.51 31.61 4.41
CA LEU A 100 -9.46 31.25 5.37
C LEU A 100 -8.33 32.30 5.47
N LYS A 101 -8.07 33.09 4.44
CA LYS A 101 -7.05 34.16 4.49
C LYS A 101 -7.43 35.28 5.46
N VAL A 102 -8.74 35.57 5.56
CA VAL A 102 -9.28 36.64 6.42
C VAL A 102 -9.87 36.13 7.73
N ASN A 103 -10.32 34.87 7.79
CA ASN A 103 -10.91 34.31 9.01
C ASN A 103 -9.85 34.07 10.09
N THR A 104 -10.07 34.66 11.27
CA THR A 104 -9.16 34.63 12.41
C THR A 104 -9.68 33.77 13.58
N THR A 105 -10.64 32.87 13.34
CA THR A 105 -11.26 32.07 14.42
C THR A 105 -11.33 30.57 14.16
N LEU A 106 -11.33 30.12 12.90
CA LEU A 106 -11.47 28.71 12.55
C LEU A 106 -10.17 27.96 12.83
N THR A 107 -10.16 27.16 13.90
CA THR A 107 -9.04 26.31 14.31
C THR A 107 -9.12 24.91 13.71
N THR A 108 -10.28 24.47 13.24
CA THR A 108 -10.49 23.14 12.66
C THR A 108 -11.41 23.17 11.46
N LEU A 109 -10.91 22.68 10.32
CA LEU A 109 -11.66 22.48 9.09
C LEU A 109 -11.54 21.03 8.62
N SER A 110 -12.67 20.40 8.31
CA SER A 110 -12.71 19.09 7.68
C SER A 110 -13.57 19.10 6.42
N VAL A 111 -12.91 18.90 5.28
CA VAL A 111 -13.52 18.73 3.94
C VAL A 111 -13.23 17.33 3.38
N CYS A 112 -13.10 16.35 4.28
CA CYS A 112 -12.85 14.95 3.96
C CYS A 112 -13.93 14.34 3.04
N ALA A 113 -13.56 13.46 2.12
CA ALA A 113 -14.47 12.76 1.21
C ALA A 113 -15.35 13.73 0.40
N ASN A 114 -14.71 14.61 -0.36
CA ASN A 114 -15.32 15.53 -1.31
C ASN A 114 -14.67 15.33 -2.70
N GLU A 115 -14.88 16.26 -3.62
CA GLU A 115 -14.42 16.18 -5.01
C GLU A 115 -13.26 17.15 -5.31
N ILE A 116 -12.49 17.53 -4.27
CA ILE A 116 -11.38 18.49 -4.37
C ILE A 116 -10.21 17.85 -5.13
N GLY A 117 -9.77 18.49 -6.21
CA GLY A 117 -8.63 18.10 -7.03
C GLY A 117 -7.37 18.92 -6.75
N GLU A 118 -6.44 18.93 -7.71
CA GLU A 118 -5.19 19.69 -7.64
C GLU A 118 -5.40 21.21 -7.52
N VAL A 119 -6.44 21.76 -8.17
CA VAL A 119 -6.68 23.22 -8.21
C VAL A 119 -7.23 23.73 -6.87
N GLY A 120 -8.21 23.04 -6.30
CA GLY A 120 -8.76 23.38 -4.98
C GLY A 120 -7.72 23.18 -3.87
N ALA A 121 -6.87 22.15 -3.99
CA ALA A 121 -5.75 21.94 -3.10
C ALA A 121 -4.70 23.07 -3.18
N GLN A 122 -4.40 23.55 -4.39
CA GLN A 122 -3.52 24.71 -4.58
C GLN A 122 -4.11 25.98 -3.95
N ALA A 123 -5.42 26.21 -4.10
CA ALA A 123 -6.08 27.35 -3.45
C ALA A 123 -5.98 27.27 -1.91
N VAL A 124 -6.28 26.10 -1.32
CA VAL A 124 -6.12 25.84 0.11
C VAL A 124 -4.67 26.02 0.56
N ALA A 125 -3.69 25.61 -0.25
CA ALA A 125 -2.28 25.81 0.03
C ALA A 125 -1.89 27.30 0.07
N GLU A 126 -2.34 28.13 -0.87
CA GLU A 126 -2.07 29.58 -0.80
C GLU A 126 -2.72 30.20 0.44
N ALA A 127 -3.94 29.80 0.80
CA ALA A 127 -4.59 30.26 2.03
C ALA A 127 -3.82 29.86 3.30
N LEU A 128 -3.22 28.66 3.35
CA LEU A 128 -2.39 28.22 4.48
C LEU A 128 -1.11 29.06 4.66
N LYS A 129 -0.59 29.74 3.63
CA LYS A 129 0.58 30.63 3.78
C LYS A 129 0.24 31.93 4.52
N GLU A 130 -1.01 32.38 4.40
CA GLU A 130 -1.51 33.62 5.02
C GLU A 130 -2.25 33.36 6.35
N ASN A 131 -2.93 32.22 6.46
CA ASN A 131 -3.71 31.86 7.64
C ASN A 131 -2.80 31.55 8.84
N THR A 132 -3.16 32.13 9.99
CA THR A 132 -2.42 32.05 11.26
C THR A 132 -3.27 31.50 12.41
N THR A 133 -4.32 30.72 12.10
CA THR A 133 -5.36 30.33 13.08
C THR A 133 -5.80 28.87 12.97
N LEU A 134 -5.67 28.25 11.80
CA LEU A 134 -6.02 26.86 11.57
C LEU A 134 -4.95 25.94 12.19
N ASP A 135 -5.37 25.12 13.16
CA ASP A 135 -4.57 24.10 13.85
C ASP A 135 -4.71 22.72 13.18
N MET A 136 -5.93 22.40 12.74
CA MET A 136 -6.28 21.12 12.11
C MET A 136 -6.94 21.31 10.74
N LEU A 137 -6.35 20.69 9.72
CA LEU A 137 -6.93 20.57 8.38
C LEU A 137 -7.07 19.11 7.99
N ASN A 138 -8.27 18.73 7.58
CA ASN A 138 -8.57 17.37 7.14
C ASN A 138 -9.12 17.36 5.71
N LEU A 139 -8.25 16.93 4.78
CA LEU A 139 -8.45 16.80 3.33
C LEU A 139 -8.56 15.33 2.89
N ASN A 140 -8.70 14.39 3.82
CA ASN A 140 -8.81 12.94 3.57
C ASN A 140 -9.79 12.56 2.45
N HIS A 141 -9.53 11.47 1.72
CA HIS A 141 -10.38 10.94 0.63
C HIS A 141 -10.77 11.99 -0.44
N ASN A 142 -9.83 12.78 -0.96
CA ASN A 142 -10.05 13.70 -2.08
C ASN A 142 -9.19 13.27 -3.30
N GLN A 143 -8.98 14.15 -4.27
CA GLN A 143 -8.29 13.86 -5.53
C GLN A 143 -7.07 14.77 -5.75
N LEU A 144 -6.37 15.12 -4.66
CA LEU A 144 -5.23 16.05 -4.62
C LEU A 144 -4.06 15.70 -5.55
N GLY A 145 -3.80 14.43 -5.82
CA GLY A 145 -2.69 14.02 -6.68
C GLY A 145 -1.30 14.43 -6.18
N GLU A 146 -0.32 14.46 -7.07
CA GLU A 146 1.04 14.90 -6.75
C GLU A 146 1.14 16.43 -6.76
N GLY A 147 0.43 17.13 -7.66
CA GLY A 147 0.44 18.59 -7.75
C GLY A 147 -0.15 19.28 -6.52
N GLY A 148 -1.29 18.78 -6.02
CA GLY A 148 -1.91 19.29 -4.79
C GLY A 148 -1.06 19.02 -3.55
N ALA A 149 -0.42 17.84 -3.47
CA ALA A 149 0.52 17.52 -2.40
C ALA A 149 1.76 18.45 -2.41
N GLN A 150 2.30 18.76 -3.59
CA GLN A 150 3.41 19.69 -3.75
C GLN A 150 3.02 21.12 -3.33
N ALA A 151 1.82 21.58 -3.69
CA ALA A 151 1.34 22.90 -3.27
C ALA A 151 1.19 23.00 -1.74
N ILE A 152 0.53 22.00 -1.12
CA ILE A 152 0.38 21.92 0.34
C ILE A 152 1.76 21.86 1.02
N ALA A 153 2.71 21.10 0.49
CA ALA A 153 4.07 21.07 1.01
C ALA A 153 4.78 22.43 0.96
N GLU A 154 4.65 23.19 -0.14
CA GLU A 154 5.20 24.55 -0.22
C GLU A 154 4.56 25.49 0.82
N ALA A 155 3.25 25.34 1.07
CA ALA A 155 2.57 26.10 2.12
C ALA A 155 3.07 25.75 3.53
N LEU A 156 3.34 24.48 3.83
CA LEU A 156 3.87 24.03 5.12
C LEU A 156 5.25 24.61 5.46
N LYS A 157 6.05 25.03 4.47
CA LYS A 157 7.33 25.71 4.71
C LYS A 157 7.15 27.10 5.33
N ALA A 158 6.03 27.76 5.05
CA ALA A 158 5.71 29.11 5.53
C ALA A 158 4.69 29.12 6.69
N ASN A 159 3.76 28.15 6.73
CA ASN A 159 2.76 28.07 7.77
C ASN A 159 3.38 27.71 9.13
N THR A 160 2.94 28.41 10.18
CA THR A 160 3.48 28.29 11.54
C THR A 160 2.40 27.95 12.59
N THR A 161 1.24 27.45 12.16
CA THR A 161 0.08 27.26 13.05
C THR A 161 -0.61 25.91 12.91
N LEU A 162 -0.55 25.30 11.72
CA LEU A 162 -1.09 23.99 11.48
C LEU A 162 -0.26 22.94 12.23
N THR A 163 -0.90 22.20 13.13
CA THR A 163 -0.28 21.11 13.89
C THR A 163 -0.73 19.73 13.41
N LYS A 164 -1.90 19.63 12.78
CA LYS A 164 -2.48 18.37 12.29
C LYS A 164 -2.96 18.50 10.84
N LEU A 165 -2.40 17.66 9.98
CA LEU A 165 -2.75 17.59 8.57
C LEU A 165 -3.12 16.16 8.19
N TYR A 166 -4.33 15.99 7.68
CA TYR A 166 -4.81 14.69 7.19
C TYR A 166 -4.98 14.73 5.66
N LEU A 167 -4.24 13.85 4.98
CA LEU A 167 -4.10 13.72 3.52
C LEU A 167 -4.27 12.26 3.06
N ASN A 168 -5.02 11.43 3.79
CA ASN A 168 -5.26 10.04 3.41
C ASN A 168 -6.01 9.93 2.06
N GLU A 169 -5.92 8.80 1.37
CA GLU A 169 -6.70 8.49 0.14
C GLU A 169 -6.75 9.61 -0.91
N ASN A 170 -5.63 10.29 -1.14
CA ASN A 170 -5.55 11.48 -2.00
C ASN A 170 -4.80 11.27 -3.32
N ARG A 171 -4.42 10.01 -3.63
CA ARG A 171 -3.62 9.62 -4.80
C ARG A 171 -2.21 10.26 -4.83
N ILE A 172 -1.64 10.57 -3.67
CA ILE A 172 -0.30 11.15 -3.54
C ILE A 172 0.75 10.08 -3.88
N GLY A 173 1.56 10.31 -4.91
CA GLY A 173 2.68 9.44 -5.29
C GLY A 173 4.01 9.83 -4.65
N ASP A 174 5.10 9.23 -5.13
CA ASP A 174 6.45 9.46 -4.61
C ASP A 174 6.90 10.93 -4.74
N ALA A 175 6.51 11.65 -5.81
CA ALA A 175 6.91 13.05 -5.98
C ALA A 175 6.20 13.97 -4.97
N GLY A 176 4.92 13.70 -4.67
CA GLY A 176 4.19 14.41 -3.62
C GLY A 176 4.75 14.12 -2.22
N ALA A 177 5.12 12.87 -1.94
CA ALA A 177 5.79 12.48 -0.69
C ALA A 177 7.18 13.14 -0.53
N GLN A 178 7.96 13.25 -1.61
CA GLN A 178 9.23 13.99 -1.63
C GLN A 178 9.03 15.48 -1.30
N ALA A 179 8.04 16.14 -1.91
CA ALA A 179 7.76 17.54 -1.62
C ALA A 179 7.38 17.74 -0.13
N ILE A 180 6.51 16.89 0.41
CA ILE A 180 6.14 16.90 1.83
C ILE A 180 7.36 16.65 2.73
N ALA A 181 8.27 15.75 2.35
CA ALA A 181 9.51 15.51 3.09
C ALA A 181 10.41 16.76 3.14
N GLU A 182 10.61 17.46 2.02
CA GLU A 182 11.37 18.73 2.02
C GLU A 182 10.70 19.80 2.89
N ALA A 183 9.37 19.86 2.91
CA ALA A 183 8.65 20.76 3.81
C ALA A 183 8.84 20.40 5.29
N LEU A 184 8.81 19.10 5.63
CA LEU A 184 9.05 18.62 6.99
C LEU A 184 10.48 18.90 7.48
N LYS A 185 11.49 19.07 6.62
CA LYS A 185 12.84 19.46 7.05
C LYS A 185 12.89 20.85 7.69
N VAL A 186 11.98 21.75 7.32
CA VAL A 186 11.94 23.15 7.79
C VAL A 186 10.71 23.49 8.64
N ASN A 187 9.59 22.80 8.45
CA ASN A 187 8.40 23.02 9.27
C ASN A 187 8.62 22.51 10.70
N THR A 188 8.30 23.35 11.67
CA THR A 188 8.49 23.10 13.11
C THR A 188 7.18 23.01 13.88
N THR A 189 6.02 22.89 13.21
CA THR A 189 4.69 23.00 13.81
C THR A 189 3.79 21.78 13.62
N VAL A 190 3.90 21.07 12.49
CA VAL A 190 3.13 19.85 12.23
C VAL A 190 3.60 18.73 13.16
N THR A 191 2.73 18.34 14.09
CA THR A 191 2.94 17.26 15.06
C THR A 191 2.27 15.95 14.63
N GLY A 192 1.24 16.00 13.78
CA GLY A 192 0.54 14.84 13.25
C GLY A 192 0.28 14.95 11.74
N LEU A 193 0.73 13.96 10.98
CA LEU A 193 0.55 13.85 9.54
C LEU A 193 -0.03 12.49 9.16
N ASP A 194 -1.14 12.47 8.43
CA ASP A 194 -1.76 11.23 7.92
C ASP A 194 -1.66 11.17 6.40
N LEU A 195 -0.91 10.19 5.90
CA LEU A 195 -0.71 9.87 4.48
C LEU A 195 -1.23 8.45 4.14
N HIS A 196 -2.09 7.87 4.97
CA HIS A 196 -2.71 6.55 4.78
C HIS A 196 -3.33 6.35 3.39
N THR A 197 -3.23 5.14 2.83
CA THR A 197 -3.87 4.72 1.56
C THR A 197 -3.62 5.67 0.38
N ASN A 198 -2.38 6.15 0.25
CA ASN A 198 -1.92 6.89 -0.92
C ASN A 198 -1.20 5.96 -1.92
N GLN A 199 -0.36 6.52 -2.79
CA GLN A 199 0.41 5.82 -3.82
C GLN A 199 1.92 5.92 -3.57
N ILE A 200 2.32 6.15 -2.32
CA ILE A 200 3.72 6.33 -1.94
C ILE A 200 4.45 4.99 -2.01
N GLY A 201 5.57 4.94 -2.71
CA GLY A 201 6.47 3.80 -2.81
C GLY A 201 7.71 3.97 -1.93
N ASP A 202 8.74 3.18 -2.22
CA ASP A 202 9.99 3.24 -1.48
C ASP A 202 10.71 4.60 -1.65
N VAL A 203 10.59 5.27 -2.80
CA VAL A 203 11.31 6.52 -3.09
C VAL A 203 10.80 7.66 -2.21
N GLY A 204 9.48 7.82 -2.08
CA GLY A 204 8.86 8.77 -1.17
C GLY A 204 9.11 8.41 0.29
N ALA A 205 9.10 7.12 0.64
CA ALA A 205 9.43 6.65 1.98
C ALA A 205 10.87 6.98 2.41
N HIS A 206 11.86 6.85 1.51
CA HIS A 206 13.24 7.26 1.78
C HIS A 206 13.35 8.78 1.98
N ALA A 207 12.67 9.59 1.17
CA ALA A 207 12.69 11.04 1.34
C ALA A 207 12.10 11.46 2.70
N ILE A 208 10.96 10.89 3.08
CA ILE A 208 10.34 11.09 4.40
C ILE A 208 11.30 10.62 5.53
N ALA A 209 12.00 9.51 5.34
CA ALA A 209 12.99 9.03 6.30
C ALA A 209 14.12 10.06 6.52
N GLU A 210 14.69 10.64 5.45
CA GLU A 210 15.68 11.71 5.59
C GLU A 210 15.12 12.94 6.31
N ALA A 211 13.87 13.31 6.05
CA ALA A 211 13.21 14.41 6.77
C ALA A 211 13.05 14.13 8.28
N LEU A 212 12.69 12.91 8.67
CA LEU A 212 12.55 12.49 10.07
C LEU A 212 13.88 12.47 10.85
N LYS A 213 15.03 12.35 10.18
CA LYS A 213 16.34 12.49 10.83
C LYS A 213 16.56 13.90 11.38
N VAL A 214 16.08 14.93 10.69
CA VAL A 214 16.24 16.34 11.10
C VAL A 214 15.01 16.90 11.83
N ASN A 215 13.79 16.57 11.43
CA ASN A 215 12.57 17.02 12.08
C ASN A 215 12.46 16.41 13.49
N LYS A 216 12.09 17.24 14.47
CA LYS A 216 11.85 16.85 15.88
C LYS A 216 10.45 17.25 16.39
N THR A 217 9.62 17.88 15.55
CA THR A 217 8.25 18.27 15.90
C THR A 217 7.26 17.15 15.59
N LEU A 218 7.44 16.42 14.50
CA LEU A 218 6.49 15.40 14.06
C LEU A 218 6.49 14.23 15.07
N THR A 219 5.32 14.01 15.68
CA THR A 219 5.09 12.99 16.72
C THR A 219 4.28 11.80 16.25
N THR A 220 3.47 11.97 15.20
CA THR A 220 2.66 10.92 14.59
C THR A 220 2.74 11.04 13.08
N LEU A 221 3.09 9.95 12.42
CA LEU A 221 3.05 9.83 10.96
C LEU A 221 2.39 8.50 10.58
N CYS A 222 1.31 8.56 9.82
CA CYS A 222 0.66 7.38 9.25
C CYS A 222 0.99 7.23 7.76
N LEU A 223 1.54 6.09 7.39
CA LEU A 223 1.86 5.66 6.03
C LEU A 223 1.28 4.27 5.71
N SER A 224 0.34 3.77 6.52
CA SER A 224 -0.29 2.48 6.29
C SER A 224 -1.03 2.42 4.95
N GLN A 225 -1.16 1.20 4.39
CA GLN A 225 -1.81 0.95 3.09
C GLN A 225 -1.28 1.76 1.89
N ASN A 226 0.00 2.16 1.90
CA ASN A 226 0.70 2.66 0.72
C ASN A 226 1.35 1.49 -0.06
N PHE A 227 2.36 1.74 -0.90
CA PHE A 227 3.10 0.74 -1.68
C PHE A 227 4.55 0.55 -1.19
N LEU A 228 4.82 0.76 0.10
CA LEU A 228 6.16 0.59 0.66
C LEU A 228 6.56 -0.89 0.70
N THR A 229 7.79 -1.18 0.27
CA THR A 229 8.40 -2.51 0.41
C THR A 229 9.40 -2.51 1.58
N ASN A 230 10.09 -3.64 1.80
CA ASN A 230 11.04 -3.78 2.91
C ASN A 230 12.12 -2.67 2.92
N PRO A 231 12.77 -2.30 1.78
CA PRO A 231 13.56 -1.09 1.64
C PRO A 231 12.97 0.19 2.27
N GLY A 232 11.79 0.66 1.84
CA GLY A 232 11.18 1.90 2.34
C GLY A 232 10.78 1.81 3.82
N ILE A 233 10.26 0.66 4.25
CA ILE A 233 9.95 0.39 5.67
C ILE A 233 11.22 0.45 6.53
N ASN A 234 12.32 -0.15 6.05
CA ASN A 234 13.61 -0.14 6.76
C ASN A 234 14.20 1.26 6.83
N ALA A 235 14.14 2.05 5.75
CA ALA A 235 14.59 3.44 5.76
C ALA A 235 13.88 4.25 6.86
N LEU A 236 12.55 4.17 6.94
CA LEU A 236 11.73 4.86 7.95
C LEU A 236 12.05 4.38 9.38
N ARG A 237 12.25 3.08 9.59
CA ARG A 237 12.62 2.51 10.91
C ARG A 237 14.05 2.84 11.33
N GLN A 238 14.97 3.04 10.39
CA GLN A 238 16.39 3.34 10.65
C GLN A 238 16.69 4.85 10.80
N THR A 239 15.67 5.71 10.78
CA THR A 239 15.83 7.17 10.97
C THR A 239 16.40 7.57 12.33
N GLY A 240 16.32 6.70 13.34
CA GLY A 240 16.67 7.03 14.72
C GLY A 240 15.73 8.04 15.38
N SER A 241 14.61 8.38 14.74
CA SER A 241 13.62 9.30 15.30
C SER A 241 12.80 8.61 16.37
N THR A 242 13.13 8.86 17.64
CA THR A 242 12.40 8.34 18.81
C THR A 242 11.15 9.15 19.15
N THR A 243 10.95 10.31 18.51
CA THR A 243 9.83 11.22 18.77
C THR A 243 8.61 10.95 17.91
N CYS A 244 8.78 10.35 16.73
CA CYS A 244 7.70 10.11 15.76
C CYS A 244 7.20 8.66 15.82
N ASN A 245 5.94 8.48 16.18
CA ASN A 245 5.23 7.20 16.06
C ASN A 245 4.87 6.93 14.59
N LEU A 246 5.35 5.82 14.04
CA LEU A 246 5.22 5.44 12.63
C LEU A 246 4.20 4.29 12.48
N ASP A 247 3.03 4.58 11.93
CA ASP A 247 2.14 3.53 11.43
C ASP A 247 2.53 3.18 9.99
N LEU A 248 3.04 1.96 9.81
CA LEU A 248 3.50 1.41 8.53
C LEU A 248 2.70 0.16 8.12
N ASP A 249 1.57 -0.13 8.78
CA ASP A 249 0.90 -1.41 8.64
C ASP A 249 0.15 -1.58 7.30
N GLN A 250 -0.20 -2.83 6.97
CA GLN A 250 -1.09 -3.19 5.87
C GLN A 250 -0.69 -2.63 4.47
N GLN A 251 0.61 -2.48 4.19
CA GLN A 251 1.07 -2.04 2.86
C GLN A 251 0.45 -2.87 1.73
N ARG A 252 -0.01 -2.19 0.69
CA ARG A 252 -0.67 -2.78 -0.48
C ARG A 252 0.40 -3.33 -1.42
N PHE A 253 0.13 -4.50 -1.99
CA PHE A 253 0.99 -5.03 -3.04
C PHE A 253 0.79 -4.21 -4.32
N SER A 254 1.85 -3.60 -4.85
CA SER A 254 1.79 -2.95 -6.16
C SER A 254 1.70 -4.02 -7.26
N PRO A 255 0.64 -4.07 -8.09
CA PRO A 255 0.52 -5.11 -9.13
C PRO A 255 1.51 -4.93 -10.29
N HIS A 256 2.36 -3.89 -10.27
CA HIS A 256 3.20 -3.46 -11.38
C HIS A 256 4.66 -3.25 -10.95
N ALA A 257 5.33 -4.33 -10.54
CA ALA A 257 6.78 -4.35 -10.32
C ALA A 257 7.60 -4.34 -11.65
N ASN A 258 7.19 -3.53 -12.64
CA ASN A 258 7.86 -3.42 -13.95
C ASN A 258 7.69 -2.02 -14.58
N TRP A 259 8.04 -0.99 -13.83
CA TRP A 259 8.00 0.40 -14.30
C TRP A 259 9.02 0.72 -15.40
N ALA A 260 10.06 -0.11 -15.58
CA ALA A 260 11.02 -0.01 -16.67
C ALA A 260 10.37 -0.08 -18.07
N GLN A 261 9.25 -0.82 -18.21
CA GLN A 261 8.52 -0.91 -19.48
C GLN A 261 7.37 0.10 -19.64
N ILE A 262 6.89 0.71 -18.54
CA ILE A 262 5.83 1.73 -18.59
C ILE A 262 6.43 3.12 -18.83
N ALA A 263 7.55 3.46 -18.18
CA ALA A 263 8.29 4.70 -18.44
C ALA A 263 8.73 4.82 -19.92
N ALA A 264 9.14 3.71 -20.53
CA ALA A 264 9.50 3.63 -21.94
C ALA A 264 8.33 3.90 -22.92
N ARG A 265 7.08 3.74 -22.48
CA ARG A 265 5.88 4.03 -23.29
C ARG A 265 5.34 5.45 -23.12
N ALA A 266 5.54 6.07 -21.95
CA ALA A 266 5.18 7.48 -21.71
C ALA A 266 6.10 8.45 -22.49
N ALA A 267 7.37 8.12 -22.66
CA ALA A 267 8.36 8.96 -23.35
C ALA A 267 8.19 9.06 -24.88
N ALA A 268 7.19 8.40 -25.49
CA ALA A 268 7.03 8.31 -26.94
C ALA A 268 5.96 9.25 -27.54
N HIS A 269 5.23 10.04 -26.72
CA HIS A 269 4.14 10.90 -27.18
C HIS A 269 4.19 12.34 -26.62
N THR A 270 5.30 13.04 -26.85
CA THR A 270 5.40 14.51 -26.73
C THR A 270 5.96 15.13 -28.00
N GLN A 271 5.10 15.27 -29.02
CA GLN A 271 5.36 16.20 -30.13
C GLN A 271 5.22 17.66 -29.63
N PRO A 272 6.14 18.57 -29.98
CA PRO A 272 6.04 19.97 -29.57
C PRO A 272 4.86 20.64 -30.27
N LYS A 273 3.90 21.18 -29.50
CA LYS A 273 2.88 22.08 -30.03
C LYS A 273 3.55 23.36 -30.53
N PRO A 274 3.31 23.79 -31.79
CA PRO A 274 3.82 25.08 -32.27
C PRO A 274 3.15 26.24 -31.54
N SER A 275 3.92 27.31 -31.31
CA SER A 275 3.50 28.52 -30.65
C SER A 275 2.45 29.29 -31.48
N VAL A 276 1.30 29.61 -30.86
CA VAL A 276 0.28 30.46 -31.47
C VAL A 276 0.73 31.93 -31.37
N ASN A 277 1.01 32.54 -32.52
CA ASN A 277 1.47 33.93 -32.60
C ASN A 277 0.29 34.93 -32.44
N LEU A 278 -0.03 35.25 -31.20
CA LEU A 278 -1.08 36.22 -30.80
C LEU A 278 -0.86 37.66 -31.32
N ALA A 279 0.30 37.98 -31.91
CA ALA A 279 0.57 39.30 -32.49
C ALA A 279 -0.01 39.47 -33.91
N THR A 280 -0.27 38.39 -34.67
CA THR A 280 -0.71 38.50 -36.07
C THR A 280 -2.24 38.61 -36.21
N GLU A 281 -3.00 38.02 -35.29
CA GLU A 281 -4.47 38.00 -35.36
C GLU A 281 -5.10 39.35 -34.93
N ASN A 282 -4.46 40.07 -34.02
CA ASN A 282 -4.90 41.41 -33.59
C ASN A 282 -4.71 42.51 -34.66
N GLN A 283 -3.87 42.27 -35.67
CA GLN A 283 -3.60 43.24 -36.75
C GLN A 283 -4.67 43.20 -37.85
N GLN A 284 -5.38 42.08 -38.03
CA GLN A 284 -6.47 41.95 -39.03
C GLN A 284 -7.84 42.42 -38.53
N LEU A 285 -8.05 42.54 -37.21
CA LEU A 285 -9.25 43.16 -36.63
C LEU A 285 -9.19 44.69 -36.64
N ARG A 286 -8.00 45.28 -36.49
CA ARG A 286 -7.82 46.76 -36.52
C ARG A 286 -7.94 47.39 -37.91
N SER A 287 -7.90 46.61 -38.99
CA SER A 287 -8.06 47.12 -40.37
C SER A 287 -9.51 47.17 -40.86
N LYS A 288 -10.46 46.50 -40.18
CA LYS A 288 -11.89 46.53 -40.53
C LYS A 288 -12.72 47.59 -39.79
N LEU A 289 -12.12 48.31 -38.82
CA LEU A 289 -12.82 49.31 -38.00
C LEU A 289 -12.38 50.77 -38.27
N LYS A 290 -11.96 51.09 -39.50
CA LYS A 290 -11.52 52.45 -39.88
C LYS A 290 -12.08 52.95 -41.23
N LEU A 291 -13.35 52.67 -41.51
CA LEU A 291 -14.08 53.29 -42.62
C LEU A 291 -15.57 53.53 -42.28
N ALA A 292 -15.85 54.23 -41.17
CA ALA A 292 -17.21 54.60 -40.78
C ALA A 292 -17.28 55.88 -39.92
N ALA A 293 -16.58 56.97 -40.30
CA ALA A 293 -16.81 58.32 -39.72
C ALA A 293 -16.09 59.46 -40.48
N GLN A 294 -16.41 59.72 -41.77
CA GLN A 294 -16.21 61.05 -42.39
C GLN A 294 -16.87 61.18 -43.77
N LYS A 295 -18.02 61.86 -43.85
CA LYS A 295 -18.40 62.83 -44.90
C LYS A 295 -19.85 63.35 -44.72
N HIS A 296 -20.05 64.63 -45.06
CA HIS A 296 -21.28 65.44 -44.93
C HIS A 296 -21.69 65.72 -43.47
N VAL A 297 -22.11 66.93 -43.07
CA VAL A 297 -23.02 67.91 -43.72
C VAL A 297 -22.67 69.38 -43.34
N LEU A 298 -22.88 70.33 -44.29
CA LEU A 298 -22.99 71.83 -44.19
C LEU A 298 -22.07 72.60 -43.22
N ALA A 299 -21.32 73.66 -43.59
CA ALA A 299 -21.29 74.49 -44.80
C ALA A 299 -22.60 75.23 -45.13
N ALA A 300 -23.13 76.03 -44.19
CA ALA A 300 -24.11 77.09 -44.49
C ALA A 300 -24.12 78.21 -43.41
N LYS A 301 -23.48 79.35 -43.71
CA LYS A 301 -23.86 80.75 -43.35
C LYS A 301 -22.67 81.70 -43.51
N ASP A 302 -22.40 82.06 -44.76
CA ASP A 302 -21.68 83.30 -45.10
C ASP A 302 -22.20 83.81 -46.47
N GLN A 303 -23.49 84.18 -46.51
CA GLN A 303 -24.07 84.90 -47.64
C GLN A 303 -25.33 85.68 -47.26
N ALA A 304 -25.15 86.74 -46.46
CA ALA A 304 -26.11 87.84 -46.33
C ALA A 304 -25.38 89.11 -45.86
N LEU A 305 -25.81 90.29 -46.34
CA LEU A 305 -25.41 91.62 -45.86
C LEU A 305 -24.02 92.15 -46.29
N VAL A 306 -23.67 91.93 -47.55
CA VAL A 306 -23.30 93.08 -48.41
C VAL A 306 -24.58 93.56 -49.12
N THR A 307 -24.67 94.87 -49.40
CA THR A 307 -25.83 95.59 -49.98
C THR A 307 -27.12 95.62 -49.17
N LYS A 308 -27.21 96.61 -48.28
CA LYS A 308 -28.34 97.53 -47.98
C LYS A 308 -27.86 98.52 -46.90
N ASP A 309 -28.08 99.83 -46.92
CA ASP A 309 -28.37 100.86 -47.94
C ASP A 309 -27.65 102.11 -47.37
N GLN A 310 -26.82 102.89 -48.06
CA GLN A 310 -27.12 103.78 -49.20
C GLN A 310 -28.41 104.62 -49.05
N GLU A 311 -28.82 104.96 -47.82
CA GLU A 311 -29.73 106.08 -47.55
C GLU A 311 -28.98 107.23 -46.84
N LEU A 312 -28.46 108.18 -47.63
CA LEU A 312 -28.30 109.63 -47.33
C LEU A 312 -27.27 110.30 -48.27
N ALA A 313 -27.52 110.13 -49.57
CA ALA A 313 -27.20 111.17 -50.54
C ALA A 313 -28.49 111.51 -51.31
N THR A 314 -28.76 112.81 -51.46
CA THR A 314 -29.81 113.37 -52.34
C THR A 314 -31.27 113.36 -51.85
N ASN A 315 -31.55 114.10 -50.78
CA ASN A 315 -32.71 115.00 -50.71
C ASN A 315 -32.43 116.09 -49.66
N LYS A 316 -32.55 117.39 -49.92
CA LYS A 316 -33.07 118.07 -51.12
C LYS A 316 -32.41 119.44 -51.28
N GLN A 317 -32.17 119.85 -52.51
CA GLN A 317 -31.62 121.15 -52.87
C GLN A 317 -32.76 122.17 -53.05
N GLU A 318 -32.88 123.12 -52.12
CA GLU A 318 -33.48 124.47 -52.30
C GLU A 318 -32.67 125.41 -51.39
N LEU A 319 -32.24 126.62 -51.78
CA LEU A 319 -32.50 127.36 -53.02
C LEU A 319 -31.28 128.23 -53.33
N THR A 320 -30.69 128.12 -54.53
CA THR A 320 -29.73 129.11 -55.03
C THR A 320 -30.46 130.34 -55.57
N THR A 321 -30.08 131.51 -55.06
CA THR A 321 -29.92 132.78 -55.79
C THR A 321 -30.99 133.18 -56.82
N ARG A 322 -31.77 134.22 -56.51
CA ARG A 322 -32.26 135.16 -57.55
C ARG A 322 -31.71 136.55 -57.30
N GLN A 323 -31.02 137.08 -58.31
CA GLN A 323 -30.44 138.42 -58.33
C GLN A 323 -31.51 139.49 -58.56
N ALA A 324 -31.13 140.72 -58.23
CA ALA A 324 -31.95 141.92 -58.34
C ALA A 324 -32.34 142.30 -59.77
N LEU A 325 -33.41 143.08 -59.91
CA LEU A 325 -33.48 144.21 -60.84
C LEU A 325 -34.47 145.26 -60.30
N ALA A 326 -34.41 146.47 -60.85
CA ALA A 326 -34.73 147.70 -60.12
C ALA A 326 -35.93 148.50 -60.68
N ALA A 327 -36.24 149.58 -59.94
CA ALA A 327 -36.78 150.88 -60.39
C ALA A 327 -38.29 151.19 -60.25
N LYS A 328 -38.54 152.17 -59.36
CA LYS A 328 -39.52 153.28 -59.39
C LYS A 328 -41.04 153.02 -59.44
N GLY A 329 -41.72 153.50 -58.38
CA GLY A 329 -42.83 154.47 -58.55
C GLY A 329 -44.14 154.21 -57.79
N GLN A 330 -44.43 155.05 -56.78
CA GLN A 330 -45.75 155.29 -56.14
C GLN A 330 -46.38 154.10 -55.38
N GLU A 331 -47.05 154.20 -54.23
CA GLU A 331 -47.49 155.32 -53.36
C GLU A 331 -47.51 154.88 -51.86
N PRO A 332 -47.49 155.78 -50.86
CA PRO A 332 -47.13 155.42 -49.48
C PRO A 332 -48.30 155.30 -48.48
N GLN A 333 -48.75 154.07 -48.19
CA GLN A 333 -49.54 153.80 -46.96
C GLN A 333 -49.28 152.44 -46.30
N GLN A 334 -48.76 151.44 -47.03
CA GLN A 334 -48.52 150.08 -46.51
C GLN A 334 -47.27 149.94 -45.61
N LEU A 335 -46.25 150.77 -45.82
CA LEU A 335 -44.91 150.64 -45.20
C LEU A 335 -44.84 150.81 -43.67
N ARG A 336 -45.91 151.30 -43.02
CA ARG A 336 -45.93 151.53 -41.56
C ARG A 336 -46.34 150.29 -40.74
N LEU A 337 -46.94 149.28 -41.36
CA LEU A 337 -47.34 148.02 -40.70
C LEU A 337 -46.21 146.96 -40.76
N ASP A 338 -45.47 146.90 -41.87
CA ASP A 338 -44.41 145.89 -42.07
C ASP A 338 -43.17 146.10 -41.20
N LEU A 339 -42.91 147.31 -40.70
CA LEU A 339 -41.74 147.60 -39.87
C LEU A 339 -41.90 147.02 -38.45
N ALA A 340 -43.06 147.25 -37.83
CA ALA A 340 -43.37 146.71 -36.49
C ALA A 340 -43.39 145.17 -36.47
N ALA A 341 -43.85 144.55 -37.55
CA ALA A 341 -43.84 143.08 -37.69
C ALA A 341 -42.42 142.50 -37.82
N LYS A 342 -41.43 143.27 -38.30
CA LYS A 342 -40.03 142.83 -38.37
C LYS A 342 -39.32 142.94 -37.02
N ASP A 343 -39.52 144.03 -36.29
CA ASP A 343 -38.89 144.23 -34.97
C ASP A 343 -39.35 143.15 -33.97
N GLN A 344 -40.65 142.83 -33.97
CA GLN A 344 -41.19 141.75 -33.14
C GLN A 344 -40.62 140.37 -33.53
N LYS A 345 -40.34 140.15 -34.82
CA LYS A 345 -39.74 138.91 -35.32
C LYS A 345 -38.24 138.80 -35.00
N PHE A 346 -37.52 139.92 -34.99
CA PHE A 346 -36.13 139.96 -34.51
C PHE A 346 -36.06 139.62 -33.02
N ALA A 347 -36.90 140.23 -32.18
CA ALA A 347 -36.95 139.95 -30.74
C ALA A 347 -37.22 138.46 -30.43
N THR A 348 -38.14 137.80 -31.16
CA THR A 348 -38.36 136.35 -31.01
C THR A 348 -37.16 135.52 -31.49
N THR A 349 -36.49 135.93 -32.56
CA THR A 349 -35.31 135.20 -33.08
C THR A 349 -34.10 135.33 -32.14
N GLU A 350 -33.94 136.48 -31.49
CA GLU A 350 -32.93 136.74 -30.47
C GLU A 350 -33.18 135.90 -29.20
N GLN A 351 -34.45 135.80 -28.76
CA GLN A 351 -34.82 134.89 -27.66
C GLN A 351 -34.58 133.41 -28.01
N GLU A 352 -34.86 132.98 -29.24
CA GLU A 352 -34.53 131.62 -29.70
C GLU A 352 -33.01 131.36 -29.77
N LEU A 353 -32.20 132.37 -30.11
CA LEU A 353 -30.74 132.29 -30.10
C LEU A 353 -30.22 132.14 -28.67
N VAL A 354 -30.66 132.97 -27.73
CA VAL A 354 -30.30 132.86 -26.31
C VAL A 354 -30.70 131.50 -25.73
N ALA A 355 -31.87 130.96 -26.10
CA ALA A 355 -32.29 129.62 -25.69
C ALA A 355 -31.40 128.50 -26.29
N LYS A 356 -30.92 128.66 -27.53
CA LYS A 356 -29.98 127.71 -28.17
C LYS A 356 -28.59 127.80 -27.54
N ASP A 357 -28.10 128.99 -27.21
CA ASP A 357 -26.83 129.18 -26.52
C ASP A 357 -26.86 128.58 -25.11
N GLN A 358 -27.99 128.68 -24.40
CA GLN A 358 -28.19 127.97 -23.13
C GLN A 358 -28.18 126.44 -23.31
N GLN A 359 -28.79 125.90 -24.38
CA GLN A 359 -28.73 124.46 -24.68
C GLN A 359 -27.33 124.00 -25.10
N LEU A 360 -26.56 124.84 -25.79
CA LEU A 360 -25.15 124.58 -26.12
C LEU A 360 -24.30 124.56 -24.86
N ALA A 361 -24.44 125.53 -23.96
CA ALA A 361 -23.73 125.56 -22.69
C ALA A 361 -24.00 124.33 -21.81
N VAL A 362 -25.24 123.80 -21.81
CA VAL A 362 -25.56 122.53 -21.13
C VAL A 362 -24.87 121.34 -21.80
N LYS A 363 -24.83 121.28 -23.14
CA LYS A 363 -24.11 120.22 -23.87
C LYS A 363 -22.60 120.28 -23.65
N ASP A 364 -22.01 121.47 -23.55
CA ASP A 364 -20.59 121.66 -23.25
C ASP A 364 -20.26 121.19 -21.82
N GLN A 365 -21.17 121.39 -20.86
CA GLN A 365 -21.06 120.81 -19.51
C GLN A 365 -21.16 119.28 -19.54
N GLU A 366 -22.09 118.69 -20.31
CA GLU A 366 -22.17 117.23 -20.48
C GLU A 366 -20.94 116.62 -21.16
N LEU A 367 -20.38 117.30 -22.17
CA LEU A 367 -19.12 116.92 -22.84
C LEU A 367 -17.97 116.95 -21.84
N THR A 368 -17.83 118.03 -21.08
CA THR A 368 -16.80 118.17 -20.04
C THR A 368 -16.90 117.04 -18.99
N ALA A 369 -18.12 116.68 -18.58
CA ALA A 369 -18.35 115.56 -17.65
C ALA A 369 -17.98 114.20 -18.27
N LYS A 370 -18.27 113.98 -19.56
CA LYS A 370 -17.87 112.76 -20.29
C LYS A 370 -16.36 112.67 -20.45
N ASP A 371 -15.66 113.77 -20.72
CA ASP A 371 -14.20 113.81 -20.81
C ASP A 371 -13.52 113.50 -19.47
N GLN A 372 -14.07 114.01 -18.35
CA GLN A 372 -13.62 113.64 -17.00
C GLN A 372 -13.84 112.14 -16.69
N ALA A 373 -14.98 111.58 -17.10
CA ALA A 373 -15.26 110.15 -16.96
C ALA A 373 -14.33 109.28 -17.82
N LEU A 374 -14.03 109.73 -19.05
CA LEU A 374 -13.09 109.07 -19.96
C LEU A 374 -11.66 109.10 -19.41
N ALA A 375 -11.20 110.24 -18.88
CA ALA A 375 -9.91 110.36 -18.20
C ALA A 375 -9.80 109.42 -16.99
N THR A 376 -10.86 109.31 -16.19
CA THR A 376 -10.94 108.39 -15.04
C THR A 376 -10.87 106.92 -15.49
N ASN A 377 -11.57 106.55 -16.56
CA ASN A 377 -11.52 105.19 -17.10
C ASN A 377 -10.16 104.87 -17.73
N LYS A 378 -9.50 105.85 -18.36
CA LYS A 378 -8.12 105.70 -18.87
C LYS A 378 -7.13 105.41 -17.73
N GLN A 379 -7.25 106.10 -16.59
CA GLN A 379 -6.43 105.80 -15.40
C GLN A 379 -6.69 104.37 -14.89
N LYS A 380 -7.96 103.95 -14.76
CA LYS A 380 -8.31 102.57 -14.36
C LYS A 380 -7.77 101.51 -15.33
N LEU A 381 -7.74 101.79 -16.63
CA LEU A 381 -7.17 100.91 -17.64
C LEU A 381 -5.66 100.75 -17.41
N THR A 382 -4.92 101.86 -17.27
CA THR A 382 -3.46 101.82 -17.02
C THR A 382 -3.11 101.14 -15.69
N THR A 383 -3.97 101.22 -14.67
CA THR A 383 -3.80 100.45 -13.43
C THR A 383 -3.93 98.94 -13.69
N ARG A 384 -4.96 98.51 -14.43
CA ARG A 384 -5.16 97.10 -14.80
C ARG A 384 -4.06 96.55 -15.70
N GLU A 385 -3.57 97.33 -16.66
CA GLU A 385 -2.42 96.96 -17.49
C GLU A 385 -1.17 96.70 -16.63
N ARG A 386 -0.97 97.50 -15.58
CA ARG A 386 0.13 97.30 -14.61
C ARG A 386 -0.07 96.04 -13.76
N GLU A 387 -1.30 95.77 -13.30
CA GLU A 387 -1.65 94.55 -12.55
C GLU A 387 -1.46 93.27 -13.40
N LEU A 388 -1.80 93.33 -14.70
CA LEU A 388 -1.57 92.23 -15.64
C LEU A 388 -0.07 92.00 -15.85
N ALA A 389 0.70 93.06 -16.12
CA ALA A 389 2.15 92.95 -16.27
C ALA A 389 2.85 92.33 -15.03
N THR A 390 2.38 92.64 -13.81
CA THR A 390 2.91 91.99 -12.59
C THR A 390 2.52 90.51 -12.46
N LYS A 391 1.34 90.11 -12.97
CA LYS A 391 0.92 88.70 -13.00
C LYS A 391 1.69 87.91 -14.06
N ASP A 392 1.94 88.49 -15.22
CA ASP A 392 2.73 87.88 -16.28
C ASP A 392 4.18 87.65 -15.82
N GLN A 393 4.77 88.60 -15.08
CA GLN A 393 6.07 88.41 -14.42
C GLN A 393 6.06 87.29 -13.37
N ALA A 394 4.98 87.16 -12.59
CA ALA A 394 4.84 86.08 -11.61
C ALA A 394 4.65 84.70 -12.27
N LEU A 395 3.95 84.64 -13.42
CA LEU A 395 3.83 83.43 -14.23
C LEU A 395 5.17 83.01 -14.83
N ALA A 396 5.90 83.94 -15.46
CA ALA A 396 7.24 83.66 -16.01
C ALA A 396 8.23 83.14 -14.93
N ALA A 397 8.16 83.69 -13.70
CA ALA A 397 8.94 83.18 -12.57
C ALA A 397 8.53 81.74 -12.17
N LYS A 398 7.24 81.40 -12.25
CA LYS A 398 6.74 80.03 -12.00
C LYS A 398 7.12 79.05 -13.10
N ASP A 399 7.08 79.45 -14.36
CA ASP A 399 7.54 78.63 -15.48
C ASP A 399 9.03 78.31 -15.35
N GLN A 400 9.84 79.27 -14.88
CA GLN A 400 11.26 79.03 -14.61
C GLN A 400 11.52 78.14 -13.38
N GLU A 401 10.67 78.21 -12.34
CA GLU A 401 10.70 77.27 -11.21
C GLU A 401 10.34 75.84 -11.65
N LEU A 402 9.36 75.69 -12.56
CA LEU A 402 8.97 74.40 -13.15
C LEU A 402 10.07 73.82 -14.03
N ALA A 403 10.63 74.60 -14.96
CA ALA A 403 11.75 74.17 -15.80
C ALA A 403 12.97 73.70 -14.98
N THR A 404 13.22 74.34 -13.83
CA THR A 404 14.27 73.91 -12.89
C THR A 404 13.93 72.58 -12.20
N ARG A 405 12.67 72.34 -11.85
CA ARG A 405 12.20 71.04 -11.32
C ARG A 405 12.28 69.93 -12.35
N ASP A 406 11.92 70.20 -13.60
CA ASP A 406 11.96 69.21 -14.69
C ASP A 406 13.40 68.77 -14.98
N GLN A 407 14.36 69.70 -14.94
CA GLN A 407 15.79 69.37 -15.02
C GLN A 407 16.27 68.51 -13.85
N ALA A 408 15.82 68.80 -12.63
CA ALA A 408 16.15 67.99 -11.45
C ALA A 408 15.53 66.58 -11.50
N LEU A 409 14.31 66.45 -12.03
CA LEU A 409 13.65 65.16 -12.29
C LEU A 409 14.39 64.35 -13.35
N ALA A 410 14.78 64.96 -14.47
CA ALA A 410 15.55 64.30 -15.52
C ALA A 410 16.91 63.78 -14.99
N ALA A 411 17.60 64.55 -14.14
CA ALA A 411 18.83 64.12 -13.49
C ALA A 411 18.59 62.91 -12.54
N LYS A 412 17.51 62.94 -11.76
CA LYS A 412 17.12 61.81 -10.89
C LYS A 412 16.71 60.57 -11.68
N GLU A 413 16.12 60.72 -12.86
CA GLU A 413 15.76 59.59 -13.72
C GLU A 413 17.01 58.96 -14.36
N GLN A 414 18.03 59.75 -14.71
CA GLN A 414 19.34 59.23 -15.13
C GLN A 414 20.05 58.46 -14.00
N GLU A 415 20.04 58.99 -12.77
CA GLU A 415 20.57 58.30 -11.58
C GLU A 415 19.85 56.96 -11.33
N LEU A 416 18.52 56.93 -11.48
CA LEU A 416 17.72 55.71 -11.37
C LEU A 416 18.01 54.70 -12.49
N GLN A 417 18.25 55.17 -13.72
CA GLN A 417 18.68 54.29 -14.83
C GLN A 417 20.04 53.66 -14.55
N GLN A 418 21.01 54.41 -14.02
CA GLN A 418 22.31 53.85 -13.65
C GLN A 418 22.17 52.82 -12.52
N LEU A 419 21.39 53.11 -11.48
CA LEU A 419 21.11 52.16 -10.40
C LEU A 419 20.46 50.86 -10.89
N ARG A 420 19.59 50.92 -11.91
CA ARG A 420 19.01 49.73 -12.55
C ARG A 420 20.03 48.90 -13.33
N LEU A 421 20.97 49.54 -14.01
CA LEU A 421 22.07 48.85 -14.70
C LEU A 421 23.03 48.18 -13.70
N ASP A 422 23.35 48.87 -12.61
CA ASP A 422 24.20 48.33 -11.53
C ASP A 422 23.53 47.14 -10.81
N LEU A 423 22.20 47.19 -10.64
CA LEU A 423 21.41 46.05 -10.14
C LEU A 423 21.44 44.88 -11.12
N ALA A 424 21.13 45.08 -12.39
CA ALA A 424 21.17 44.02 -13.40
C ALA A 424 22.55 43.36 -13.52
N ALA A 425 23.64 44.13 -13.38
CA ALA A 425 25.00 43.60 -13.35
C ALA A 425 25.29 42.76 -12.08
N LYS A 426 24.72 43.13 -10.93
CA LYS A 426 24.79 42.33 -9.70
C LYS A 426 23.97 41.05 -9.81
N ASP A 427 22.76 41.11 -10.36
CA ASP A 427 21.87 39.96 -10.55
C ASP A 427 22.51 38.95 -11.50
N GLN A 428 23.12 39.42 -12.60
CA GLN A 428 23.89 38.55 -13.50
C GLN A 428 25.08 37.87 -12.79
N LYS A 429 25.80 38.62 -11.93
CA LYS A 429 26.92 38.06 -11.15
C LYS A 429 26.44 37.06 -10.08
N LEU A 430 25.29 37.31 -9.47
CA LEU A 430 24.64 36.39 -8.53
C LEU A 430 24.28 35.09 -9.26
N ALA A 431 23.58 35.18 -10.39
CA ALA A 431 23.21 34.03 -11.22
C ALA A 431 24.43 33.19 -11.66
N THR A 432 25.56 33.81 -12.03
CA THR A 432 26.80 33.05 -12.32
C THR A 432 27.37 32.37 -11.07
N THR A 433 27.27 33.01 -9.89
CA THR A 433 27.74 32.43 -8.62
C THR A 433 26.85 31.27 -8.18
N GLU A 434 25.54 31.37 -8.38
CA GLU A 434 24.57 30.30 -8.14
C GLU A 434 24.82 29.10 -9.06
N GLN A 435 25.11 29.33 -10.35
CA GLN A 435 25.50 28.26 -11.27
C GLN A 435 26.80 27.55 -10.84
N GLU A 436 27.80 28.30 -10.37
CA GLU A 436 29.04 27.72 -9.81
C GLU A 436 28.79 26.93 -8.51
N LEU A 437 27.85 27.36 -7.66
CA LEU A 437 27.46 26.64 -6.45
C LEU A 437 26.72 25.34 -6.80
N VAL A 438 25.71 25.39 -7.69
CA VAL A 438 25.00 24.20 -8.18
C VAL A 438 25.97 23.19 -8.80
N ALA A 439 26.98 23.64 -9.56
CA ALA A 439 28.00 22.76 -10.11
C ALA A 439 28.89 22.11 -9.02
N LYS A 440 29.18 22.82 -7.92
CA LYS A 440 29.92 22.27 -6.76
C LYS A 440 29.07 21.30 -5.96
N ASP A 441 27.78 21.60 -5.76
CA ASP A 441 26.84 20.72 -5.05
C ASP A 441 26.62 19.41 -5.82
N GLN A 442 26.57 19.46 -7.16
CA GLN A 442 26.58 18.26 -8.00
C GLN A 442 27.87 17.45 -7.84
N GLN A 443 29.04 18.09 -7.77
CA GLN A 443 30.32 17.39 -7.51
C GLN A 443 30.40 16.80 -6.10
N LEU A 444 29.81 17.44 -5.09
CA LEU A 444 29.70 16.91 -3.74
C LEU A 444 28.75 15.71 -3.71
N ALA A 445 27.58 15.80 -4.32
CA ALA A 445 26.63 14.68 -4.42
C ALA A 445 27.23 13.44 -5.10
N ILE A 446 28.05 13.63 -6.15
CA ILE A 446 28.80 12.52 -6.79
C ILE A 446 29.81 11.91 -5.80
N LYS A 447 30.55 12.71 -5.04
CA LYS A 447 31.49 12.20 -4.02
C LYS A 447 30.79 11.50 -2.87
N ASP A 448 29.62 11.97 -2.45
CA ASP A 448 28.83 11.33 -1.40
C ASP A 448 28.26 9.98 -1.88
N GLN A 449 27.92 9.85 -3.17
CA GLN A 449 27.59 8.57 -3.79
C GLN A 449 28.81 7.63 -3.84
N GLU A 450 30.00 8.13 -4.22
CA GLU A 450 31.24 7.34 -4.20
C GLU A 450 31.64 6.87 -2.78
N LEU A 451 31.45 7.71 -1.77
CA LEU A 451 31.68 7.37 -0.37
C LEU A 451 30.67 6.33 0.12
N THR A 452 29.38 6.53 -0.18
CA THR A 452 28.31 5.57 0.15
C THR A 452 28.56 4.20 -0.47
N ALA A 453 29.03 4.15 -1.73
CA ALA A 453 29.40 2.90 -2.39
C ALA A 453 30.59 2.21 -1.72
N LYS A 454 31.61 2.96 -1.26
CA LYS A 454 32.73 2.43 -0.50
C LYS A 454 32.31 1.93 0.89
N ASP A 455 31.43 2.63 1.58
CA ASP A 455 30.90 2.19 2.88
C ASP A 455 30.08 0.89 2.75
N GLN A 456 29.31 0.74 1.66
CA GLN A 456 28.64 -0.52 1.32
C GLN A 456 29.64 -1.64 1.03
N GLU A 457 30.73 -1.37 0.30
CA GLU A 457 31.79 -2.35 0.05
C GLU A 457 32.49 -2.77 1.35
N ILE A 458 32.82 -1.82 2.23
CA ILE A 458 33.41 -2.06 3.55
C ILE A 458 32.46 -2.89 4.42
N ALA A 459 31.16 -2.59 4.42
CA ALA A 459 30.16 -3.36 5.16
C ALA A 459 30.04 -4.80 4.65
N ALA A 460 30.01 -5.00 3.32
CA ALA A 460 29.99 -6.32 2.70
C ALA A 460 31.28 -7.12 3.00
N ASN A 461 32.44 -6.46 2.97
CA ASN A 461 33.72 -7.10 3.30
C ASN A 461 33.83 -7.42 4.80
N LYS A 462 33.25 -6.59 5.69
CA LYS A 462 33.13 -6.89 7.12
C LYS A 462 32.24 -8.11 7.37
N GLN A 463 31.09 -8.22 6.72
CA GLN A 463 30.24 -9.41 6.79
C GLN A 463 30.99 -10.68 6.34
N LYS A 464 31.69 -10.64 5.20
CA LYS A 464 32.52 -11.75 4.72
C LYS A 464 33.62 -12.14 5.73
N LEU A 465 34.19 -11.17 6.45
CA LEU A 465 35.16 -11.43 7.51
C LEU A 465 34.50 -12.18 8.67
N THR A 466 33.34 -11.70 9.15
CA THR A 466 32.59 -12.34 10.24
C THR A 466 32.14 -13.76 9.88
N THR A 467 31.70 -14.00 8.64
CA THR A 467 31.40 -15.36 8.15
C THR A 467 32.65 -16.25 8.19
N ARG A 468 33.82 -15.74 7.76
CA ARG A 468 35.09 -16.48 7.84
C ARG A 468 35.55 -16.76 9.27
N GLU A 469 35.31 -15.83 10.21
CA GLU A 469 35.57 -16.04 11.63
C GLU A 469 34.67 -17.13 12.21
N GLN A 470 33.40 -17.19 11.82
CA GLN A 470 32.47 -18.27 12.19
C GLN A 470 32.86 -19.61 11.55
N GLU A 471 33.29 -19.63 10.28
CA GLU A 471 33.82 -20.82 9.62
C GLU A 471 35.11 -21.34 10.27
N LEU A 472 35.96 -20.46 10.81
CA LEU A 472 37.16 -20.85 11.55
C LEU A 472 36.77 -21.42 12.92
N ALA A 473 35.91 -20.74 13.68
CA ALA A 473 35.44 -21.22 14.97
C ALA A 473 34.75 -22.61 14.90
N THR A 474 33.95 -22.85 13.86
CA THR A 474 33.32 -24.16 13.61
C THR A 474 34.34 -25.23 13.19
N LYS A 475 35.38 -24.87 12.42
CA LYS A 475 36.51 -25.79 12.11
C LYS A 475 37.32 -26.13 13.36
N ASP A 476 37.58 -25.17 14.25
CA ASP A 476 38.29 -25.39 15.51
C ASP A 476 37.50 -26.29 16.46
N GLN A 477 36.18 -26.08 16.57
CA GLN A 477 35.28 -26.98 17.31
C GLN A 477 35.27 -28.39 16.72
N ALA A 478 35.23 -28.54 15.39
CA ALA A 478 35.31 -29.83 14.73
C ALA A 478 36.67 -30.51 14.91
N LEU A 479 37.76 -29.75 15.04
CA LEU A 479 39.09 -30.28 15.38
C LEU A 479 39.09 -30.81 16.82
N ALA A 480 38.63 -30.01 17.78
CA ALA A 480 38.55 -30.41 19.19
C ALA A 480 37.66 -31.64 19.41
N ALA A 481 36.56 -31.76 18.67
CA ALA A 481 35.71 -32.96 18.68
C ALA A 481 36.43 -34.20 18.12
N LYS A 482 37.27 -34.04 17.09
CA LYS A 482 38.12 -35.14 16.57
C LYS A 482 39.20 -35.54 17.57
N ASP A 483 39.83 -34.59 18.25
CA ASP A 483 40.83 -34.88 19.28
C ASP A 483 40.22 -35.64 20.47
N GLN A 484 39.01 -35.26 20.90
CA GLN A 484 38.24 -36.01 21.91
C GLN A 484 37.87 -37.42 21.43
N ALA A 485 37.44 -37.58 20.17
CA ALA A 485 37.13 -38.89 19.61
C ALA A 485 38.38 -39.78 19.48
N LEU A 486 39.54 -39.20 19.17
CA LEU A 486 40.83 -39.89 19.13
C LEU A 486 41.25 -40.36 20.52
N ALA A 487 41.19 -39.48 21.53
CA ALA A 487 41.47 -39.83 22.93
C ALA A 487 40.53 -40.94 23.46
N ALA A 488 39.24 -40.92 23.09
CA ALA A 488 38.30 -41.98 23.42
C ALA A 488 38.66 -43.31 22.71
N LYS A 489 39.18 -43.27 21.48
CA LYS A 489 39.66 -44.45 20.76
C LYS A 489 40.95 -45.01 21.38
N ASP A 490 41.87 -44.16 21.81
CA ASP A 490 43.06 -44.60 22.54
C ASP A 490 42.70 -45.28 23.87
N GLN A 491 41.68 -44.78 24.58
CA GLN A 491 41.14 -45.42 25.78
C GLN A 491 40.45 -46.77 25.47
N GLU A 492 39.70 -46.87 24.37
CA GLU A 492 39.10 -48.14 23.90
C GLU A 492 40.19 -49.17 23.54
N LEU A 493 41.27 -48.74 22.89
CA LEU A 493 42.43 -49.57 22.57
C LEU A 493 43.16 -50.05 23.83
N ALA A 494 43.48 -49.16 24.77
CA ALA A 494 44.10 -49.52 26.05
C ALA A 494 43.23 -50.52 26.85
N THR A 495 41.90 -50.39 26.78
CA THR A 495 40.96 -51.35 27.40
C THR A 495 40.98 -52.71 26.68
N ARG A 496 41.06 -52.72 25.33
CA ARG A 496 41.23 -53.96 24.56
C ARG A 496 42.55 -54.65 24.85
N ASP A 497 43.65 -53.92 24.98
CA ASP A 497 44.97 -54.48 25.29
C ASP A 497 44.99 -55.13 26.68
N GLN A 498 44.34 -54.50 27.67
CA GLN A 498 44.13 -55.11 29.00
C GLN A 498 43.29 -56.39 28.92
N ALA A 499 42.21 -56.39 28.12
CA ALA A 499 41.37 -57.57 27.93
C ALA A 499 42.10 -58.71 27.19
N LEU A 500 42.95 -58.38 26.22
CA LEU A 500 43.82 -59.34 25.53
C LEU A 500 44.86 -59.93 26.48
N ALA A 501 45.54 -59.10 27.29
CA ALA A 501 46.48 -59.59 28.31
C ALA A 501 45.81 -60.51 29.34
N ALA A 502 44.57 -60.22 29.75
CA ALA A 502 43.79 -61.10 30.62
C ALA A 502 43.42 -62.43 29.92
N LYS A 503 43.07 -62.39 28.62
CA LYS A 503 42.81 -63.58 27.82
C LYS A 503 44.06 -64.44 27.58
N ASP A 504 45.22 -63.82 27.43
CA ASP A 504 46.50 -64.54 27.36
C ASP A 504 46.82 -65.24 28.69
N GLN A 505 46.54 -64.61 29.83
CA GLN A 505 46.68 -65.27 31.14
C GLN A 505 45.72 -66.47 31.29
N GLU A 506 44.45 -66.31 30.90
CA GLU A 506 43.47 -67.40 30.88
C GLU A 506 43.90 -68.55 29.95
N LEU A 507 44.48 -68.22 28.79
CA LEU A 507 44.97 -69.20 27.82
C LEU A 507 46.25 -69.92 28.30
N GLN A 508 47.12 -69.25 29.07
CA GLN A 508 48.24 -69.90 29.75
C GLN A 508 47.76 -70.84 30.86
N GLN A 509 46.76 -70.45 31.66
CA GLN A 509 46.16 -71.34 32.65
C GLN A 509 45.50 -72.55 31.99
N LEU A 510 44.73 -72.35 30.92
CA LEU A 510 44.13 -73.45 30.15
C LEU A 510 45.19 -74.40 29.57
N ARG A 511 46.35 -73.90 29.12
CA ARG A 511 47.48 -74.75 28.68
C ARG A 511 48.07 -75.57 29.83
N PHE A 512 48.20 -74.99 31.02
CA PHE A 512 48.65 -75.71 32.22
C PHE A 512 47.66 -76.81 32.62
N ASP A 513 46.37 -76.49 32.64
CA ASP A 513 45.29 -77.44 32.90
C ASP A 513 45.22 -78.56 31.84
N LEU A 514 45.49 -78.23 30.57
CA LEU A 514 45.56 -79.21 29.48
C LEU A 514 46.76 -80.16 29.68
N ALA A 515 47.95 -79.63 29.97
CA ALA A 515 49.13 -80.45 30.24
C ALA A 515 48.93 -81.37 31.47
N ALA A 516 48.27 -80.89 32.51
CA ALA A 516 47.89 -81.71 33.67
C ALA A 516 46.86 -82.79 33.30
N LYS A 517 45.90 -82.49 32.41
CA LYS A 517 44.97 -83.48 31.85
C LYS A 517 45.68 -84.50 30.97
N ASP A 518 46.62 -84.10 30.13
CA ASP A 518 47.40 -85.00 29.27
C ASP A 518 48.29 -85.93 30.10
N GLN A 519 48.90 -85.45 31.19
CA GLN A 519 49.62 -86.29 32.15
C GLN A 519 48.69 -87.29 32.86
N LYS A 520 47.47 -86.87 33.18
CA LYS A 520 46.42 -87.75 33.73
C LYS A 520 45.90 -88.75 32.69
N LEU A 521 45.84 -88.35 31.42
CA LEU A 521 45.47 -89.21 30.31
C LEU A 521 46.55 -90.28 30.11
N ALA A 522 47.83 -89.90 30.07
CA ALA A 522 48.96 -90.81 29.93
C ALA A 522 49.05 -91.85 31.08
N THR A 523 48.72 -91.46 32.31
CA THR A 523 48.60 -92.42 33.43
C THR A 523 47.37 -93.31 33.30
N THR A 524 46.24 -92.77 32.82
CA THR A 524 45.04 -93.57 32.50
C THR A 524 45.30 -94.54 31.34
N ASP A 525 46.11 -94.16 30.34
CA ASP A 525 46.51 -94.99 29.21
C ASP A 525 47.49 -96.09 29.63
N GLN A 526 48.35 -95.85 30.63
CA GLN A 526 49.16 -96.90 31.26
C GLN A 526 48.29 -97.90 32.03
N GLU A 527 47.30 -97.43 32.81
CA GLU A 527 46.32 -98.32 33.47
C GLU A 527 45.45 -99.07 32.45
N LEU A 528 45.08 -98.42 31.34
CA LEU A 528 44.31 -99.03 30.26
C LEU A 528 45.15 -100.06 29.50
N ALA A 529 46.44 -99.81 29.26
CA ALA A 529 47.36 -100.76 28.66
C ALA A 529 47.53 -102.02 29.54
N ALA A 530 47.61 -101.86 30.86
CA ALA A 530 47.59 -102.98 31.80
C ALA A 530 46.26 -103.76 31.71
N LYS A 531 45.11 -103.07 31.73
CA LYS A 531 43.78 -103.69 31.55
C LYS A 531 43.59 -104.31 30.16
N VAL A 532 44.28 -103.84 29.12
CA VAL A 532 44.27 -104.42 27.78
C VAL A 532 45.07 -105.72 27.76
N GLN A 533 46.15 -105.85 28.53
CA GLN A 533 46.82 -107.14 28.73
C GLN A 533 45.92 -108.14 29.47
N ASP A 534 45.24 -107.71 30.55
CA ASP A 534 44.23 -108.53 31.24
C ASP A 534 43.09 -108.94 30.30
N LEU A 535 42.60 -108.02 29.45
CA LEU A 535 41.57 -108.30 28.46
C LEU A 535 42.07 -109.18 27.30
N GLN A 536 43.36 -109.18 26.95
CA GLN A 536 43.93 -110.12 25.98
C GLN A 536 43.99 -111.54 26.55
N GLN A 537 44.29 -111.68 27.84
CA GLN A 537 44.17 -112.94 28.58
C GLN A 537 42.71 -113.43 28.59
N LEU A 538 41.75 -112.52 28.85
CA LEU A 538 40.32 -112.86 28.85
C LEU A 538 39.76 -113.15 27.45
N ARG A 539 40.22 -112.43 26.41
CA ARG A 539 39.84 -112.60 25.00
C ARG A 539 40.26 -113.98 24.48
N SER A 540 41.40 -114.50 24.94
CA SER A 540 41.84 -115.86 24.62
C SER A 540 40.83 -116.93 25.10
N ASN A 541 40.14 -116.68 26.22
CA ASN A 541 39.06 -117.53 26.73
C ASN A 541 37.71 -117.27 26.02
N LEU A 542 37.49 -116.07 25.47
CA LEU A 542 36.24 -115.65 24.82
C LEU A 542 36.15 -116.04 23.34
N VAL A 543 37.28 -116.09 22.62
CA VAL A 543 37.33 -116.59 21.22
C VAL A 543 36.85 -118.05 21.11
N ALA A 544 36.98 -118.84 22.18
CA ALA A 544 36.41 -120.19 22.27
C ALA A 544 34.87 -120.22 22.40
N LYS A 545 34.21 -119.10 22.74
CA LYS A 545 32.75 -118.96 22.83
C LYS A 545 32.12 -118.26 21.62
N ASP A 546 32.81 -117.29 21.01
CA ASP A 546 32.21 -116.49 19.92
C ASP A 546 31.92 -117.26 18.63
N GLN A 547 32.51 -118.45 18.44
CA GLN A 547 32.12 -119.37 17.37
C GLN A 547 30.69 -119.92 17.51
N GLU A 548 30.08 -119.85 18.69
CA GLU A 548 28.71 -120.31 18.97
C GLU A 548 27.64 -119.25 18.62
N LEU A 549 27.99 -117.95 18.68
CA LEU A 549 27.04 -116.84 18.51
C LEU A 549 26.91 -116.33 17.06
N ALA A 550 27.91 -116.57 16.21
CA ALA A 550 27.96 -116.06 14.82
C ALA A 550 26.85 -116.62 13.89
N THR A 551 26.01 -117.53 14.36
CA THR A 551 24.86 -118.09 13.62
C THR A 551 23.58 -117.28 13.75
N LYS A 552 23.44 -116.40 14.76
CA LYS A 552 22.18 -115.66 15.02
C LYS A 552 22.08 -114.27 14.39
N ASP A 553 23.20 -113.60 14.11
CA ASP A 553 23.20 -112.21 13.63
C ASP A 553 22.87 -112.04 12.14
N ARG A 554 22.50 -113.11 11.44
CA ARG A 554 22.20 -113.11 10.00
C ARG A 554 20.77 -112.66 9.66
N GLU A 555 19.90 -112.49 10.66
CA GLU A 555 18.46 -112.19 10.43
C GLU A 555 18.04 -110.73 10.63
N LEU A 556 18.82 -109.89 11.34
CA LEU A 556 18.33 -108.57 11.79
C LEU A 556 18.51 -107.40 10.80
N LYS A 557 19.10 -107.64 9.61
CA LYS A 557 19.65 -106.56 8.75
C LYS A 557 18.73 -106.05 7.62
N SER A 558 17.42 -106.34 7.63
CA SER A 558 16.51 -106.02 6.50
C SER A 558 15.36 -105.05 6.81
N ALA A 559 15.38 -104.30 7.92
CA ALA A 559 14.16 -103.68 8.47
C ALA A 559 14.15 -102.14 8.69
N LEU A 560 15.26 -101.39 8.48
CA LEU A 560 15.36 -100.03 9.03
C LEU A 560 15.96 -98.94 8.10
N ASP A 561 15.49 -98.83 6.86
CA ASP A 561 15.70 -97.64 6.00
C ASP A 561 14.38 -96.96 5.62
N ARG A 562 13.90 -96.06 6.48
CA ARG A 562 12.77 -95.13 6.21
C ARG A 562 12.89 -93.85 7.06
N ILE A 563 12.82 -92.67 6.39
CA ILE A 563 12.27 -91.35 6.83
C ILE A 563 13.22 -90.13 7.02
N LYS A 564 13.15 -89.19 6.04
CA LYS A 564 13.20 -87.68 6.12
C LYS A 564 14.57 -86.98 6.40
N ARG A 565 14.80 -85.69 6.05
CA ARG A 565 13.88 -84.58 5.69
C ARG A 565 14.53 -83.41 4.91
N ASP A 566 13.65 -82.65 4.26
CA ASP A 566 13.76 -81.35 3.59
C ASP A 566 13.31 -80.19 4.55
N GLY A 567 13.37 -78.88 4.25
CA GLY A 567 13.83 -78.11 3.08
C GLY A 567 13.07 -76.76 2.98
N PRO A 568 13.70 -75.57 2.79
CA PRO A 568 13.00 -74.26 2.82
C PRO A 568 12.55 -73.77 1.43
N LEU A 569 11.51 -72.92 1.39
CA LEU A 569 10.86 -72.40 0.17
C LEU A 569 10.53 -70.90 0.26
N SER A 570 10.46 -70.23 -0.90
CA SER A 570 10.12 -68.81 -1.07
C SER A 570 9.15 -68.57 -2.24
N ASN A 571 8.65 -67.33 -2.34
CA ASN A 571 7.82 -66.71 -3.41
C ASN A 571 6.29 -66.87 -3.27
N PHE A 572 5.58 -65.73 -3.40
CA PHE A 572 4.12 -65.61 -3.50
C PHE A 572 3.74 -64.43 -4.40
N ASP A 573 3.54 -64.68 -5.70
CA ASP A 573 3.01 -63.74 -6.71
C ASP A 573 1.62 -64.21 -7.19
N GLY A 574 0.68 -64.38 -6.25
CA GLY A 574 -0.68 -64.87 -6.53
C GLY A 574 -1.76 -63.81 -6.23
N PRO A 575 -2.98 -63.97 -6.79
CA PRO A 575 -4.13 -63.16 -6.39
C PRO A 575 -4.42 -63.31 -4.89
N ILE A 576 -4.88 -62.24 -4.24
CA ILE A 576 -5.19 -62.26 -2.80
C ILE A 576 -6.22 -63.36 -2.50
N ALA A 577 -5.86 -64.28 -1.60
CA ALA A 577 -6.67 -65.44 -1.30
C ALA A 577 -7.91 -65.07 -0.48
N GLN A 578 -9.06 -65.60 -0.88
CA GLN A 578 -10.25 -65.65 -0.03
C GLN A 578 -10.09 -66.78 0.99
N VAL A 579 -10.30 -66.51 2.27
CA VAL A 579 -10.27 -67.50 3.35
C VAL A 579 -11.67 -67.74 3.92
N PRO A 580 -11.98 -68.95 4.44
CA PRO A 580 -13.26 -69.20 5.09
C PRO A 580 -13.46 -68.28 6.29
N LEU A 581 -14.65 -67.66 6.41
CA LEU A 581 -14.99 -66.78 7.54
C LEU A 581 -14.83 -67.48 8.90
N ALA A 582 -15.12 -68.78 8.95
CA ALA A 582 -14.92 -69.62 10.14
C ALA A 582 -13.45 -69.61 10.63
N THR A 583 -12.47 -69.49 9.73
CA THR A 583 -11.05 -69.35 10.10
C THR A 583 -10.79 -68.05 10.84
N LEU A 584 -11.39 -66.94 10.41
CA LEU A 584 -11.25 -65.64 11.06
C LEU A 584 -12.00 -65.58 12.39
N ILE A 585 -13.19 -66.17 12.47
CA ILE A 585 -13.95 -66.35 13.70
C ILE A 585 -13.11 -67.14 14.72
N SER A 586 -12.55 -68.29 14.32
CA SER A 586 -11.72 -69.10 15.22
C SER A 586 -10.44 -68.38 15.66
N ALA A 587 -9.78 -67.64 14.75
CA ALA A 587 -8.53 -66.95 15.04
C ALA A 587 -8.68 -65.70 15.94
N THR A 588 -9.89 -65.16 16.06
CA THR A 588 -10.25 -63.98 16.88
C THR A 588 -11.06 -64.34 18.13
N ASN A 589 -11.14 -65.63 18.49
CA ASN A 589 -11.98 -66.14 19.57
C ASN A 589 -13.46 -65.68 19.45
N SER A 590 -14.03 -65.76 18.25
CA SER A 590 -15.35 -65.22 17.89
C SER A 590 -15.45 -63.69 17.99
N PHE A 591 -14.42 -62.98 17.51
CA PHE A 591 -14.33 -61.52 17.57
C PHE A 591 -14.44 -60.95 19.00
N ALA A 592 -13.77 -61.61 19.95
CA ALA A 592 -13.82 -61.25 21.36
C ALA A 592 -13.16 -59.88 21.65
N ALA A 593 -13.59 -59.23 22.75
CA ALA A 593 -13.15 -57.88 23.10
C ALA A 593 -11.65 -57.79 23.42
N ASP A 594 -11.08 -58.85 23.98
CA ASP A 594 -9.66 -59.06 24.24
C ASP A 594 -8.79 -59.14 22.98
N SER A 595 -9.40 -59.40 21.81
CA SER A 595 -8.72 -59.34 20.50
C SER A 595 -8.91 -58.01 19.77
N LEU A 596 -9.74 -57.09 20.30
CA LEU A 596 -10.07 -55.81 19.65
C LEU A 596 -8.92 -54.80 19.75
N VAL A 597 -8.43 -54.33 18.61
CA VAL A 597 -7.35 -53.33 18.47
C VAL A 597 -7.92 -51.92 18.34
N GLY A 598 -9.08 -51.78 17.68
CA GLY A 598 -9.75 -50.50 17.50
C GLY A 598 -11.13 -50.61 16.86
N GLU A 599 -11.92 -49.56 17.03
CA GLU A 599 -13.25 -49.39 16.44
C GLU A 599 -13.32 -48.00 15.80
N GLY A 600 -13.81 -47.93 14.57
CA GLY A 600 -13.91 -46.69 13.79
C GLY A 600 -15.12 -46.70 12.85
N ALA A 601 -15.29 -45.63 12.08
CA ALA A 601 -16.47 -45.43 11.22
C ALA A 601 -16.73 -46.58 10.23
N PHE A 602 -15.68 -47.28 9.80
CA PHE A 602 -15.78 -48.38 8.82
C PHE A 602 -15.90 -49.78 9.45
N GLY A 603 -15.75 -49.92 10.78
CA GLY A 603 -15.87 -51.22 11.46
C GLY A 603 -14.89 -51.41 12.62
N ARG A 604 -14.67 -52.68 12.98
CA ARG A 604 -13.83 -53.11 14.11
C ARG A 604 -12.61 -53.86 13.61
N VAL A 605 -11.43 -53.56 14.17
CA VAL A 605 -10.16 -54.21 13.83
C VAL A 605 -9.73 -55.11 14.96
N TYR A 606 -9.44 -56.37 14.65
CA TYR A 606 -9.04 -57.40 15.59
C TYR A 606 -7.64 -57.91 15.29
N SER A 607 -6.84 -58.17 16.31
CA SER A 607 -5.55 -58.87 16.19
C SER A 607 -5.76 -60.38 16.25
N ALA A 608 -5.04 -61.13 15.41
CA ALA A 608 -5.13 -62.58 15.37
C ALA A 608 -3.82 -63.23 14.88
N ARG A 609 -3.76 -64.56 14.96
CA ARG A 609 -2.76 -65.39 14.24
C ARG A 609 -3.51 -66.44 13.43
N LEU A 610 -3.24 -66.50 12.13
CA LEU A 610 -3.92 -67.46 11.24
C LEU A 610 -3.21 -68.83 11.24
N PRO A 611 -3.92 -69.93 10.94
CA PRO A 611 -3.30 -71.24 10.72
C PRO A 611 -2.38 -71.19 9.50
N GLY A 612 -1.07 -71.35 9.69
CA GLY A 612 -0.06 -71.24 8.63
C GLY A 612 1.22 -70.58 9.14
N PRO A 613 1.79 -69.58 8.44
CA PRO A 613 3.00 -68.89 8.91
C PRO A 613 2.73 -68.15 10.25
N PRO A 614 3.69 -68.13 11.20
CA PRO A 614 3.47 -67.69 12.59
C PRO A 614 3.39 -66.16 12.79
N VAL A 615 2.84 -65.44 11.81
CA VAL A 615 2.78 -63.97 11.75
C VAL A 615 1.46 -63.47 12.35
N ALA A 616 1.50 -62.35 13.07
CA ALA A 616 0.30 -61.68 13.56
C ALA A 616 -0.38 -60.90 12.42
N VAL A 617 -1.71 -60.89 12.39
CA VAL A 617 -2.52 -60.20 11.38
C VAL A 617 -3.52 -59.24 12.02
N ALA A 618 -3.91 -58.22 11.28
CA ALA A 618 -5.04 -57.35 11.60
C ALA A 618 -6.25 -57.72 10.73
N ILE A 619 -7.41 -57.97 11.35
CA ILE A 619 -8.66 -58.35 10.69
C ILE A 619 -9.66 -57.21 10.87
N LYS A 620 -9.91 -56.43 9.81
CA LYS A 620 -10.92 -55.36 9.75
C LYS A 620 -12.27 -55.98 9.39
N LYS A 621 -13.14 -56.15 10.38
CA LYS A 621 -14.53 -56.58 10.20
C LYS A 621 -15.41 -55.34 9.97
N LEU A 622 -16.02 -55.23 8.80
CA LEU A 622 -16.85 -54.09 8.42
C LEU A 622 -18.26 -54.20 9.03
N SER A 623 -18.91 -53.06 9.29
CA SER A 623 -20.24 -53.03 9.93
C SER A 623 -21.38 -53.31 8.92
N ALA A 624 -22.22 -54.31 9.23
CA ALA A 624 -23.17 -54.95 8.33
C ALA A 624 -24.45 -54.15 7.96
N VAL A 625 -24.43 -52.81 8.02
CA VAL A 625 -25.66 -51.98 7.95
C VAL A 625 -25.64 -50.85 6.91
N SER A 626 -24.85 -50.97 5.82
CA SER A 626 -25.01 -50.05 4.67
C SER A 626 -24.50 -50.59 3.33
N ILE A 627 -25.13 -50.13 2.23
CA ILE A 627 -24.61 -50.28 0.85
C ILE A 627 -23.24 -49.60 0.69
N GLN A 628 -23.02 -48.52 1.44
CA GLN A 628 -21.79 -47.73 1.41
C GLN A 628 -20.56 -48.51 1.94
N HIS A 629 -20.74 -49.37 2.94
CA HIS A 629 -19.65 -50.21 3.47
C HIS A 629 -19.28 -51.35 2.52
N TYR A 630 -20.24 -51.94 1.79
CA TYR A 630 -19.93 -52.91 0.75
C TYR A 630 -19.18 -52.27 -0.44
N ALA A 631 -19.55 -51.04 -0.81
CA ALA A 631 -18.80 -50.28 -1.81
C ALA A 631 -17.35 -49.99 -1.36
N ALA A 632 -17.16 -49.62 -0.08
CA ALA A 632 -15.84 -49.42 0.50
C ALA A 632 -15.02 -50.74 0.55
N PHE A 633 -15.63 -51.86 0.94
CA PHE A 633 -15.01 -53.20 0.90
C PHE A 633 -14.46 -53.52 -0.50
N GLN A 634 -15.30 -53.40 -1.53
CA GLN A 634 -14.93 -53.69 -2.91
C GLN A 634 -13.87 -52.71 -3.45
N SER A 635 -13.93 -51.43 -3.09
CA SER A 635 -12.92 -50.41 -3.45
C SER A 635 -11.55 -50.71 -2.84
N GLU A 636 -11.52 -51.02 -1.54
CA GLU A 636 -10.31 -51.32 -0.78
C GLU A 636 -9.66 -52.63 -1.26
N LEU A 637 -10.46 -53.69 -1.46
CA LEU A 637 -10.01 -54.97 -2.02
C LEU A 637 -9.47 -54.82 -3.45
N LYS A 638 -10.17 -54.11 -4.34
CA LYS A 638 -9.76 -53.89 -5.74
C LYS A 638 -8.50 -53.02 -5.87
N SER A 639 -8.23 -52.16 -4.89
CA SER A 639 -7.07 -51.27 -4.86
C SER A 639 -5.85 -51.98 -4.26
N LEU A 640 -5.97 -52.51 -3.02
CA LEU A 640 -4.86 -53.16 -2.32
C LEU A 640 -4.50 -54.56 -2.83
N SER A 641 -5.33 -55.17 -3.69
CA SER A 641 -4.92 -56.32 -4.50
C SER A 641 -3.87 -56.00 -5.56
N LYS A 642 -3.67 -54.71 -5.89
CA LYS A 642 -2.71 -54.25 -6.91
C LYS A 642 -1.47 -53.58 -6.33
N PHE A 643 -1.49 -53.16 -5.06
CA PHE A 643 -0.38 -52.43 -4.44
C PHE A 643 0.53 -53.37 -3.64
N ARG A 644 1.83 -53.27 -3.91
CA ARG A 644 2.90 -53.93 -3.14
C ARG A 644 4.08 -52.95 -3.04
N HIS A 645 4.18 -52.30 -1.89
CA HIS A 645 5.20 -51.28 -1.62
C HIS A 645 5.50 -51.24 -0.11
N THR A 646 6.75 -50.94 0.27
CA THR A 646 7.18 -50.89 1.68
C THR A 646 6.32 -49.95 2.53
N ASN A 647 5.85 -48.84 1.95
CA ASN A 647 5.05 -47.82 2.65
C ASN A 647 3.53 -47.88 2.38
N ILE A 648 3.01 -49.03 1.94
CA ILE A 648 1.58 -49.28 1.74
C ILE A 648 1.20 -50.55 2.50
N ILE A 649 0.07 -50.54 3.21
CA ILE A 649 -0.35 -51.67 4.04
C ILE A 649 -0.57 -52.94 3.18
N ALA A 650 0.09 -54.04 3.53
CA ALA A 650 -0.03 -55.29 2.80
C ALA A 650 -1.32 -56.02 3.17
N MET A 651 -2.24 -56.14 2.21
CA MET A 651 -3.41 -57.02 2.32
C MET A 651 -3.00 -58.47 1.99
N LEU A 652 -3.25 -59.37 2.96
CA LEU A 652 -2.83 -60.77 2.95
C LEU A 652 -3.95 -61.71 2.45
N SER A 653 -5.18 -61.47 2.89
CA SER A 653 -6.37 -62.26 2.53
C SER A 653 -7.65 -61.48 2.80
N TYR A 654 -8.80 -62.01 2.39
CA TYR A 654 -10.11 -61.48 2.75
C TYR A 654 -11.10 -62.62 3.03
N ALA A 655 -12.21 -62.32 3.70
CA ALA A 655 -13.35 -63.22 3.80
C ALA A 655 -14.65 -62.46 3.47
N GLU A 656 -15.51 -63.12 2.72
CA GLU A 656 -16.85 -62.66 2.36
C GLU A 656 -17.77 -63.87 2.45
N ALA A 657 -18.67 -63.89 3.44
CA ALA A 657 -19.65 -64.95 3.62
C ALA A 657 -20.81 -64.46 4.50
N GLN A 658 -22.03 -64.88 4.21
CA GLN A 658 -23.22 -64.65 5.06
C GLN A 658 -23.51 -63.16 5.37
N GLY A 659 -23.09 -62.23 4.50
CA GLY A 659 -23.23 -60.78 4.71
C GLY A 659 -22.15 -60.15 5.61
N GLU A 660 -21.16 -60.93 6.04
CA GLU A 660 -20.00 -60.47 6.80
C GLU A 660 -18.81 -60.25 5.86
N TYR A 661 -18.17 -59.08 5.98
CA TYR A 661 -17.07 -58.63 5.14
C TYR A 661 -15.83 -58.35 6.00
N CYS A 662 -14.77 -59.11 5.77
CA CYS A 662 -13.51 -59.02 6.53
C CYS A 662 -12.31 -58.84 5.60
N LEU A 663 -11.47 -57.85 5.87
CA LEU A 663 -10.18 -57.64 5.21
C LEU A 663 -9.05 -57.98 6.17
N VAL A 664 -8.04 -58.72 5.71
CA VAL A 664 -6.91 -59.19 6.53
C VAL A 664 -5.61 -58.58 6.04
N TYR A 665 -4.91 -57.91 6.94
CA TYR A 665 -3.67 -57.18 6.68
C TYR A 665 -2.54 -57.70 7.57
N GLU A 666 -1.31 -57.32 7.24
CA GLU A 666 -0.20 -57.36 8.19
C GLU A 666 -0.54 -56.60 9.48
N PHE A 667 -0.04 -57.08 10.62
CA PHE A 667 -0.26 -56.42 11.91
C PHE A 667 0.77 -55.32 12.16
N MET A 668 0.28 -54.13 12.51
CA MET A 668 1.09 -52.92 12.75
C MET A 668 1.14 -52.62 14.26
N PRO A 669 2.14 -53.14 15.00
CA PRO A 669 2.13 -53.19 16.46
C PRO A 669 2.23 -51.82 17.15
N ASN A 670 2.71 -50.79 16.45
CA ASN A 670 2.78 -49.43 16.97
C ASN A 670 1.51 -48.60 16.65
N GLY A 671 0.45 -49.22 16.11
CA GLY A 671 -0.83 -48.54 15.85
C GLY A 671 -0.72 -47.46 14.76
N SER A 672 -1.58 -46.45 14.83
CA SER A 672 -1.53 -45.29 13.92
C SER A 672 -0.56 -44.21 14.40
N VAL A 673 -0.11 -43.35 13.48
CA VAL A 673 0.63 -42.12 13.82
C VAL A 673 -0.19 -41.26 14.79
N ARG A 674 -1.51 -41.18 14.62
CA ARG A 674 -2.41 -40.48 15.55
C ARG A 674 -2.39 -41.08 16.96
N ASP A 675 -2.42 -42.41 17.10
CA ASP A 675 -2.32 -43.07 18.41
C ASP A 675 -1.00 -42.69 19.12
N ARG A 676 0.11 -42.62 18.37
CA ARG A 676 1.44 -42.32 18.90
C ARG A 676 1.66 -40.84 19.22
N LEU A 677 1.14 -39.91 18.40
CA LEU A 677 1.12 -38.47 18.72
C LEU A 677 0.27 -38.20 19.98
N ASN A 678 -0.88 -38.88 20.11
CA ASN A 678 -1.73 -38.81 21.30
C ASN A 678 -1.17 -39.55 22.53
N ARG A 679 -0.04 -40.27 22.41
CA ARG A 679 0.56 -41.12 23.47
C ARG A 679 -0.44 -42.10 24.08
N LYS A 680 -1.33 -42.64 23.25
CA LYS A 680 -2.35 -43.62 23.66
C LYS A 680 -1.67 -44.81 24.36
N ASN A 681 -2.30 -45.31 25.42
CA ASN A 681 -1.76 -46.38 26.28
C ASN A 681 -0.37 -46.05 26.85
N ASP A 682 -0.15 -44.78 27.24
CA ASP A 682 1.10 -44.26 27.83
C ASP A 682 2.36 -44.53 26.99
N THR A 683 2.19 -44.63 25.67
CA THR A 683 3.29 -44.93 24.75
C THR A 683 4.25 -43.74 24.61
N LEU A 684 5.56 -44.01 24.62
CA LEU A 684 6.62 -42.99 24.57
C LEU A 684 6.42 -42.00 23.40
N PRO A 685 6.73 -40.71 23.55
CA PRO A 685 6.65 -39.75 22.44
C PRO A 685 7.50 -40.20 21.24
N LEU A 686 7.02 -39.96 20.02
CA LEU A 686 7.86 -40.11 18.82
C LEU A 686 8.97 -39.05 18.83
N THR A 687 10.20 -39.46 18.55
CA THR A 687 11.34 -38.55 18.39
C THR A 687 11.20 -37.71 17.12
N TRP A 688 12.00 -36.66 16.96
CA TRP A 688 12.02 -35.89 15.70
C TRP A 688 12.43 -36.76 14.51
N SER A 689 13.54 -37.50 14.63
CA SER A 689 13.99 -38.44 13.60
C SER A 689 12.89 -39.44 13.17
N GLN A 690 12.10 -39.98 14.10
CA GLN A 690 10.96 -40.83 13.77
C GLN A 690 9.86 -40.07 13.01
N ARG A 691 9.50 -38.85 13.43
CA ARG A 691 8.49 -38.02 12.76
C ARG A 691 8.92 -37.64 11.33
N HIS A 692 10.19 -37.31 11.14
CA HIS A 692 10.78 -37.03 9.83
C HIS A 692 10.78 -38.27 8.93
N HIS A 693 11.18 -39.43 9.44
CA HIS A 693 11.16 -40.70 8.70
C HIS A 693 9.73 -41.10 8.28
N ILE A 694 8.75 -40.90 9.16
CA ILE A 694 7.32 -41.11 8.87
C ILE A 694 6.84 -40.19 7.73
N ALA A 695 7.28 -38.92 7.69
CA ALA A 695 6.95 -38.01 6.60
C ALA A 695 7.50 -38.51 5.24
N ALA A 696 8.77 -38.92 5.21
CA ALA A 696 9.41 -39.47 4.02
C ALA A 696 8.72 -40.78 3.55
N ASP A 697 8.41 -41.69 4.48
CA ASP A 697 7.69 -42.94 4.22
C ASP A 697 6.31 -42.71 3.58
N VAL A 698 5.51 -41.79 4.14
CA VAL A 698 4.19 -41.46 3.59
C VAL A 698 4.31 -40.83 2.20
N SER A 699 5.31 -39.97 1.97
CA SER A 699 5.60 -39.37 0.67
C SER A 699 5.95 -40.43 -0.39
N ARG A 700 6.85 -41.37 -0.05
CA ARG A 700 7.21 -42.53 -0.89
C ARG A 700 5.99 -43.40 -1.22
N GLY A 701 5.17 -43.70 -0.22
CA GLY A 701 3.93 -44.46 -0.39
C GLY A 701 2.95 -43.78 -1.35
N MET A 702 2.68 -42.49 -1.15
CA MET A 702 1.72 -41.75 -1.97
C MET A 702 2.23 -41.48 -3.39
N HIS A 703 3.53 -41.27 -3.59
CA HIS A 703 4.12 -41.21 -4.92
C HIS A 703 3.92 -42.52 -5.69
N TYR A 704 4.17 -43.67 -5.05
CA TYR A 704 3.89 -44.98 -5.63
C TYR A 704 2.40 -45.13 -6.01
N VAL A 705 1.47 -44.75 -5.12
CA VAL A 705 0.02 -44.82 -5.40
C VAL A 705 -0.35 -43.98 -6.63
N GLN A 706 0.14 -42.74 -6.73
CA GLN A 706 -0.16 -41.85 -7.85
C GLN A 706 0.49 -42.27 -9.18
N THR A 707 1.54 -43.09 -9.15
CA THR A 707 2.32 -43.52 -10.34
C THR A 707 2.20 -45.00 -10.67
N ALA A 708 1.44 -45.78 -9.89
CA ALA A 708 1.30 -47.23 -10.05
C ALA A 708 0.72 -47.68 -11.41
N PHE A 709 0.04 -46.77 -12.12
CA PHE A 709 -0.50 -47.00 -13.46
C PHE A 709 -0.10 -45.84 -14.38
N SER A 710 0.41 -46.15 -15.58
CA SER A 710 0.93 -45.15 -16.52
C SER A 710 -0.16 -44.30 -17.22
N ASP A 711 -1.42 -44.70 -17.09
CA ASP A 711 -2.60 -44.14 -17.76
C ASP A 711 -3.67 -43.61 -16.80
N HIS A 712 -3.53 -43.88 -15.48
CA HIS A 712 -4.48 -43.47 -14.44
C HIS A 712 -3.75 -42.85 -13.24
N VAL A 713 -4.22 -41.68 -12.78
CA VAL A 713 -3.87 -41.17 -11.45
C VAL A 713 -4.83 -41.72 -10.41
N LEU A 714 -4.31 -42.13 -9.25
CA LEU A 714 -5.09 -42.64 -8.12
C LEU A 714 -5.11 -41.63 -6.98
N PHE A 715 -6.29 -41.41 -6.42
CA PHE A 715 -6.52 -40.55 -5.26
C PHE A 715 -6.85 -41.39 -4.03
N HIS A 716 -6.26 -41.06 -2.88
CA HIS A 716 -6.59 -41.67 -1.60
C HIS A 716 -7.84 -41.05 -0.97
N LEU A 717 -7.98 -39.73 -1.07
CA LEU A 717 -9.11 -38.90 -0.59
C LEU A 717 -9.38 -38.88 0.92
N ASP A 718 -8.82 -39.82 1.70
CA ASP A 718 -8.88 -39.82 3.17
C ASP A 718 -7.50 -40.05 3.81
N LEU A 719 -6.47 -39.39 3.26
CA LEU A 719 -5.11 -39.42 3.79
C LEU A 719 -5.05 -38.59 5.10
N LYS A 720 -4.70 -39.23 6.22
CA LYS A 720 -4.68 -38.62 7.57
C LYS A 720 -3.81 -39.41 8.55
N THR A 721 -3.44 -38.82 9.69
CA THR A 721 -2.57 -39.51 10.69
C THR A 721 -3.18 -40.75 11.33
N ASP A 722 -4.52 -40.90 11.35
CA ASP A 722 -5.20 -42.14 11.75
C ASP A 722 -5.01 -43.29 10.74
N ASN A 723 -4.85 -42.95 9.45
CA ASN A 723 -4.75 -43.89 8.33
C ASN A 723 -3.29 -44.19 7.95
N VAL A 724 -2.31 -43.67 8.70
CA VAL A 724 -0.89 -44.03 8.58
C VAL A 724 -0.52 -44.92 9.77
N LEU A 725 -0.15 -46.17 9.49
CA LEU A 725 0.14 -47.19 10.50
C LEU A 725 1.64 -47.44 10.64
N LEU A 726 2.08 -47.85 11.82
CA LEU A 726 3.50 -48.00 12.18
C LEU A 726 3.87 -49.46 12.49
N ASP A 727 4.89 -49.97 11.80
CA ASP A 727 5.42 -51.31 12.01
C ASP A 727 6.25 -51.41 13.31
N ALA A 728 6.85 -52.56 13.60
CA ALA A 728 7.69 -52.76 14.78
C ALA A 728 8.92 -51.83 14.87
N HIS A 729 9.37 -51.28 13.74
CA HIS A 729 10.54 -50.41 13.62
C HIS A 729 10.16 -48.93 13.40
N PHE A 730 8.88 -48.59 13.50
CA PHE A 730 8.32 -47.26 13.21
C PHE A 730 8.39 -46.84 11.72
N ASN A 731 8.53 -47.78 10.79
CA ASN A 731 8.28 -47.49 9.37
C ASN A 731 6.78 -47.25 9.18
N ALA A 732 6.43 -46.20 8.44
CA ALA A 732 5.06 -45.83 8.17
C ALA A 732 4.52 -46.50 6.89
N LYS A 733 3.27 -46.96 6.98
CA LYS A 733 2.49 -47.48 5.86
C LYS A 733 1.14 -46.81 5.78
N VAL A 734 0.79 -46.28 4.61
CA VAL A 734 -0.55 -45.73 4.36
C VAL A 734 -1.56 -46.90 4.29
N SER A 735 -2.78 -46.67 4.78
CA SER A 735 -3.86 -47.65 4.91
C SER A 735 -5.24 -47.00 4.69
N ASP A 736 -6.31 -47.80 4.69
CA ASP A 736 -7.71 -47.37 4.52
C ASP A 736 -8.06 -46.83 3.12
N PHE A 737 -7.77 -47.64 2.09
CA PHE A 737 -7.98 -47.33 0.67
C PHE A 737 -9.46 -47.42 0.23
N GLY A 738 -10.41 -47.34 1.17
CA GLY A 738 -11.84 -47.53 0.93
C GLY A 738 -12.52 -46.43 0.10
N LEU A 739 -11.93 -45.22 0.07
CA LEU A 739 -12.43 -44.08 -0.72
C LEU A 739 -11.67 -43.83 -2.03
N VAL A 740 -10.76 -44.73 -2.40
CA VAL A 740 -9.88 -44.55 -3.57
C VAL A 740 -10.66 -44.36 -4.87
N ARG A 741 -10.17 -43.43 -5.71
CA ARG A 741 -10.70 -43.19 -7.05
C ARG A 741 -9.59 -43.12 -8.08
N ALA A 742 -9.85 -43.68 -9.24
CA ALA A 742 -8.98 -43.58 -10.41
C ALA A 742 -9.48 -42.48 -11.36
N ALA A 743 -8.54 -41.82 -12.02
CA ALA A 743 -8.77 -40.82 -13.04
C ALA A 743 -7.91 -41.12 -14.27
N GLU A 744 -8.57 -41.45 -15.38
CA GLU A 744 -7.92 -41.61 -16.68
C GLU A 744 -7.43 -40.25 -17.19
N HIS A 745 -6.21 -40.22 -17.73
CA HIS A 745 -5.64 -39.08 -18.47
C HIS A 745 -5.64 -37.72 -17.75
N LEU A 746 -5.55 -37.70 -16.42
CA LEU A 746 -5.38 -36.46 -15.66
C LEU A 746 -3.89 -36.04 -15.60
N ASP A 747 -3.62 -34.81 -16.01
CA ASP A 747 -2.31 -34.15 -15.94
C ASP A 747 -2.27 -33.08 -14.82
N ASP A 748 -1.12 -32.44 -14.63
CA ASP A 748 -0.91 -31.38 -13.61
C ASP A 748 -1.83 -30.14 -13.77
N LYS A 749 -2.50 -29.97 -14.93
CA LYS A 749 -3.30 -28.78 -15.27
C LYS A 749 -4.79 -29.05 -15.35
N SER A 750 -5.20 -30.31 -15.31
CA SER A 750 -6.59 -30.75 -15.42
C SER A 750 -7.20 -31.05 -14.05
N SER A 751 -8.53 -31.03 -14.00
CA SER A 751 -9.26 -31.31 -12.76
C SER A 751 -10.54 -32.07 -13.07
N LEU A 752 -10.89 -32.99 -12.16
CA LEU A 752 -12.17 -33.68 -12.16
C LEU A 752 -13.11 -33.06 -11.14
N ARG A 753 -14.42 -33.26 -11.32
CA ARG A 753 -15.42 -32.79 -10.36
C ARG A 753 -16.31 -33.95 -9.92
N THR A 754 -16.33 -34.23 -8.62
CA THR A 754 -17.32 -35.12 -8.02
C THR A 754 -18.51 -34.32 -7.48
N LYS A 755 -19.71 -34.91 -7.51
CA LYS A 755 -20.92 -34.32 -6.91
C LYS A 755 -20.98 -34.48 -5.39
N VAL A 756 -20.19 -35.40 -4.84
CA VAL A 756 -20.14 -35.71 -3.40
C VAL A 756 -18.67 -35.87 -3.00
N PRO A 757 -18.05 -34.85 -2.39
CA PRO A 757 -16.75 -34.98 -1.73
C PRO A 757 -16.87 -35.98 -0.57
N GLN A 758 -15.86 -36.84 -0.40
CA GLN A 758 -15.81 -37.86 0.66
C GLN A 758 -14.39 -37.92 1.23
N GLY A 759 -14.29 -38.11 2.55
CA GLY A 759 -13.04 -38.09 3.31
C GLY A 759 -13.19 -37.31 4.61
N THR A 760 -12.09 -37.04 5.31
CA THR A 760 -12.08 -36.30 6.59
C THR A 760 -11.91 -34.80 6.36
N ALA A 761 -12.96 -34.01 6.62
CA ALA A 761 -13.02 -32.58 6.26
C ALA A 761 -11.85 -31.70 6.74
N ALA A 762 -11.19 -32.05 7.85
CA ALA A 762 -10.04 -31.31 8.39
C ALA A 762 -8.74 -31.46 7.56
N TYR A 763 -8.69 -32.43 6.63
CA TYR A 763 -7.57 -32.70 5.73
C TYR A 763 -7.89 -32.39 4.25
N MET A 764 -9.15 -32.04 3.93
CA MET A 764 -9.53 -31.72 2.55
C MET A 764 -8.99 -30.36 2.11
N CYS A 765 -8.47 -30.28 0.88
CA CYS A 765 -8.19 -29.00 0.25
C CYS A 765 -9.48 -28.19 0.00
N PRO A 766 -9.42 -26.84 0.01
CA PRO A 766 -10.60 -26.00 -0.13
C PRO A 766 -11.41 -26.29 -1.40
N GLU A 767 -10.75 -26.49 -2.53
CA GLU A 767 -11.39 -26.75 -3.82
C GLU A 767 -12.08 -28.13 -3.89
N PHE A 768 -11.59 -29.13 -3.16
CA PHE A 768 -12.29 -30.41 -3.05
C PHE A 768 -13.46 -30.33 -2.08
N LEU A 769 -13.28 -29.69 -0.92
CA LEU A 769 -14.30 -29.55 0.11
C LEU A 769 -15.51 -28.72 -0.36
N VAL A 770 -15.26 -27.63 -1.10
CA VAL A 770 -16.31 -26.69 -1.55
C VAL A 770 -16.87 -27.08 -2.91
N ASP A 771 -16.02 -27.29 -3.91
CA ASP A 771 -16.45 -27.51 -5.29
C ASP A 771 -16.60 -28.99 -5.66
N GLY A 772 -16.04 -29.92 -4.87
CA GLY A 772 -15.81 -31.30 -5.28
C GLY A 772 -14.73 -31.44 -6.36
N ARG A 773 -13.85 -30.44 -6.51
CA ARG A 773 -12.79 -30.41 -7.52
C ARG A 773 -11.58 -31.21 -7.03
N MET A 774 -11.17 -32.20 -7.82
CA MET A 774 -10.00 -33.05 -7.57
C MET A 774 -8.93 -32.73 -8.61
N THR A 775 -7.68 -32.61 -8.17
CA THR A 775 -6.47 -32.48 -8.99
C THR A 775 -5.45 -33.49 -8.50
N VAL A 776 -4.37 -33.72 -9.26
CA VAL A 776 -3.22 -34.55 -8.81
C VAL A 776 -2.62 -34.08 -7.47
N LYS A 777 -2.91 -32.84 -7.05
CA LYS A 777 -2.45 -32.18 -5.82
C LYS A 777 -3.50 -32.18 -4.68
N THR A 778 -4.60 -32.93 -4.80
CA THR A 778 -5.63 -33.06 -3.74
C THR A 778 -5.08 -33.78 -2.50
N ASP A 779 -4.45 -34.94 -2.65
CA ASP A 779 -3.87 -35.67 -1.52
C ASP A 779 -2.60 -35.00 -0.95
N VAL A 780 -1.92 -34.16 -1.75
CA VAL A 780 -0.76 -33.36 -1.29
C VAL A 780 -1.17 -32.41 -0.17
N TYR A 781 -2.34 -31.77 -0.26
CA TYR A 781 -2.86 -30.90 0.80
C TYR A 781 -3.10 -31.67 2.11
N ALA A 782 -3.67 -32.87 2.00
CA ALA A 782 -3.88 -33.75 3.13
C ALA A 782 -2.55 -34.17 3.78
N PHE A 783 -1.51 -34.42 2.98
CA PHE A 783 -0.14 -34.64 3.46
C PHE A 783 0.45 -33.41 4.14
N GLY A 784 0.25 -32.20 3.60
CA GLY A 784 0.64 -30.95 4.25
C GLY A 784 0.04 -30.78 5.65
N MET A 785 -1.23 -31.20 5.84
CA MET A 785 -1.82 -31.26 7.18
C MET A 785 -1.10 -32.28 8.08
N ILE A 786 -0.79 -33.50 7.58
CA ILE A 786 -0.02 -34.52 8.32
C ILE A 786 1.34 -33.98 8.78
N LEU A 787 2.05 -33.21 7.94
CA LEU A 787 3.35 -32.64 8.29
C LEU A 787 3.25 -31.68 9.51
N ILE A 788 2.26 -30.78 9.55
CA ILE A 788 2.06 -29.91 10.72
C ILE A 788 1.64 -30.73 11.95
N GLU A 789 0.85 -31.78 11.79
CA GLU A 789 0.48 -32.66 12.91
C GLU A 789 1.67 -33.43 13.48
N LEU A 790 2.59 -33.90 12.62
CA LEU A 790 3.84 -34.53 13.05
C LEU A 790 4.69 -33.57 13.90
N VAL A 791 4.74 -32.29 13.54
CA VAL A 791 5.51 -31.27 14.29
C VAL A 791 4.82 -30.89 15.62
N THR A 792 3.49 -30.77 15.63
CA THR A 792 2.74 -30.12 16.73
C THR A 792 2.00 -31.08 17.66
N ALA A 793 1.75 -32.33 17.22
CA ALA A 793 0.77 -33.26 17.80
C ALA A 793 -0.67 -32.70 17.95
N ALA A 794 -0.96 -31.53 17.37
CA ALA A 794 -2.24 -30.85 17.50
C ALA A 794 -3.36 -31.53 16.69
N LYS A 795 -4.58 -30.98 16.79
CA LYS A 795 -5.73 -31.41 15.99
C LYS A 795 -5.73 -30.68 14.63
N PRO A 796 -6.11 -31.36 13.54
CA PRO A 796 -6.06 -30.80 12.19
C PRO A 796 -7.14 -29.74 11.97
N GLY A 797 -6.88 -28.85 11.02
CA GLY A 797 -7.85 -27.91 10.47
C GLY A 797 -7.30 -26.50 10.28
N ASN A 798 -8.16 -25.61 9.76
CA ASN A 798 -7.77 -24.25 9.35
C ASN A 798 -7.08 -23.42 10.43
N ARG A 799 -7.42 -23.61 11.72
CA ARG A 799 -6.73 -22.92 12.81
C ARG A 799 -5.25 -23.31 12.90
N LEU A 800 -4.94 -24.61 12.81
CA LEU A 800 -3.57 -25.11 12.86
C LEU A 800 -2.75 -24.62 11.66
N LYS A 801 -3.34 -24.61 10.44
CA LYS A 801 -2.74 -24.01 9.24
C LYS A 801 -2.44 -22.51 9.41
N LEU A 802 -3.37 -21.74 10.00
CA LEU A 802 -3.18 -20.31 10.25
C LEU A 802 -2.12 -20.03 11.32
N ASP A 803 -2.11 -20.82 12.39
CA ASP A 803 -1.12 -20.69 13.47
C ASP A 803 0.29 -21.09 12.99
N ALA A 804 0.41 -22.09 12.10
CA ALA A 804 1.64 -22.42 11.38
C ALA A 804 2.13 -21.29 10.46
N ARG A 805 1.25 -20.72 9.60
CA ARG A 805 1.57 -19.56 8.75
C ARG A 805 2.08 -18.36 9.57
N ARG A 806 1.49 -18.12 10.75
CA ARG A 806 1.95 -17.08 11.70
C ARG A 806 3.31 -17.41 12.30
N ALA A 807 3.52 -18.65 12.72
CA ALA A 807 4.78 -19.06 13.35
C ALA A 807 5.97 -18.97 12.40
N VAL A 808 5.81 -19.36 11.12
CA VAL A 808 6.84 -19.15 10.10
C VAL A 808 7.09 -17.66 9.87
N LYS A 809 6.03 -16.86 9.62
CA LYS A 809 6.15 -15.42 9.38
C LYS A 809 6.85 -14.66 10.53
N ASN A 810 6.58 -15.06 11.77
CA ASN A 810 7.12 -14.40 12.96
C ASN A 810 8.41 -15.06 13.49
N GLN A 811 8.93 -16.09 12.82
CA GLN A 811 10.09 -16.89 13.26
C GLN A 811 9.91 -17.51 14.67
N THR A 812 8.69 -17.94 15.00
CA THR A 812 8.31 -18.50 16.30
C THR A 812 7.89 -19.99 16.24
N ILE A 813 8.40 -20.75 15.26
CA ILE A 813 8.09 -22.18 15.04
C ILE A 813 8.34 -23.03 16.30
N VAL A 814 9.39 -22.73 17.07
CA VAL A 814 9.69 -23.42 18.35
C VAL A 814 8.52 -23.33 19.35
N GLY A 815 7.74 -22.24 19.32
CA GLY A 815 6.61 -22.02 20.22
C GLY A 815 5.34 -22.81 19.89
N MET A 816 5.29 -23.53 18.76
CA MET A 816 4.14 -24.37 18.37
C MET A 816 4.44 -25.88 18.35
N LEU A 817 5.68 -26.28 18.67
CA LEU A 817 6.07 -27.69 18.67
C LEU A 817 5.28 -28.50 19.71
N ASP A 818 5.15 -29.80 19.47
CA ASP A 818 4.75 -30.74 20.52
C ASP A 818 5.68 -30.56 21.73
N SER A 819 5.12 -30.35 22.92
CA SER A 819 5.85 -30.20 24.18
C SER A 819 6.74 -31.39 24.56
N ALA A 820 6.56 -32.55 23.90
CA ALA A 820 7.45 -33.70 24.04
C ALA A 820 8.65 -33.71 23.07
N LEU A 821 8.71 -32.79 22.11
CA LEU A 821 9.90 -32.55 21.31
C LEU A 821 10.81 -31.54 22.04
N ASN A 822 12.04 -31.97 22.31
CA ASN A 822 13.12 -31.09 22.76
C ASN A 822 14.25 -31.13 21.71
N PRO A 823 14.05 -30.50 20.53
CA PRO A 823 14.94 -30.64 19.39
C PRO A 823 16.26 -29.91 19.62
N THR A 824 17.36 -30.57 19.23
CA THR A 824 18.67 -29.94 19.07
C THR A 824 18.62 -28.82 18.01
N GLU A 825 19.61 -27.94 17.98
CA GLU A 825 19.67 -26.81 17.03
C GLU A 825 19.60 -27.28 15.55
N ALA A 826 20.28 -28.39 15.22
CA ALA A 826 20.20 -29.01 13.90
C ALA A 826 18.79 -29.56 13.58
N GLU A 827 18.11 -30.13 14.57
CA GLU A 827 16.72 -30.59 14.41
C GLU A 827 15.73 -29.42 14.32
N GLN A 828 15.98 -28.29 14.97
CA GLN A 828 15.15 -27.07 14.83
C GLN A 828 15.17 -26.52 13.40
N GLN A 829 16.33 -26.57 12.73
CA GLN A 829 16.43 -26.21 11.31
C GLN A 829 15.62 -27.17 10.43
N SER A 830 15.81 -28.49 10.60
CA SER A 830 15.03 -29.53 9.90
C SER A 830 13.51 -29.43 10.16
N ILE A 831 13.09 -29.06 11.38
CA ILE A 831 11.69 -28.77 11.72
C ILE A 831 11.19 -27.54 10.96
N SER A 832 11.98 -26.46 10.89
CA SER A 832 11.63 -25.23 10.16
C SER A 832 11.42 -25.51 8.66
N GLU A 833 12.28 -26.34 8.07
CA GLU A 833 12.18 -26.82 6.69
C GLU A 833 10.90 -27.64 6.47
N ILE A 834 10.61 -28.63 7.33
CA ILE A 834 9.37 -29.41 7.23
C ILE A 834 8.10 -28.56 7.43
N VAL A 835 8.10 -27.57 8.34
CA VAL A 835 6.95 -26.66 8.51
C VAL A 835 6.77 -25.76 7.29
N THR A 836 7.86 -25.33 6.65
CA THR A 836 7.81 -24.56 5.39
C THR A 836 7.23 -25.41 4.26
N LEU A 837 7.75 -26.63 4.07
CA LEU A 837 7.26 -27.59 3.08
C LEU A 837 5.79 -27.99 3.31
N ALA A 838 5.36 -28.06 4.57
CA ALA A 838 3.97 -28.26 4.92
C ALA A 838 3.08 -27.10 4.47
N LEU A 839 3.56 -25.86 4.55
CA LEU A 839 2.81 -24.69 4.06
C LEU A 839 2.75 -24.63 2.54
N GLU A 840 3.79 -25.07 1.83
CA GLU A 840 3.77 -25.25 0.36
C GLU A 840 2.75 -26.32 -0.06
N CYS A 841 2.71 -27.46 0.63
CA CYS A 841 1.67 -28.48 0.43
C CYS A 841 0.26 -27.93 0.70
N LEU A 842 0.14 -26.96 1.61
CA LEU A 842 -1.11 -26.32 2.01
C LEU A 842 -1.40 -25.01 1.27
N ASP A 843 -0.77 -24.76 0.12
CA ASP A 843 -1.13 -23.58 -0.66
C ASP A 843 -2.62 -23.60 -1.06
N ASP A 844 -3.20 -22.40 -1.14
CA ASP A 844 -4.60 -22.24 -1.48
C ASP A 844 -4.81 -22.47 -2.99
N GLU A 845 -3.80 -22.18 -3.83
CA GLU A 845 -3.78 -22.56 -5.24
C GLU A 845 -3.21 -23.97 -5.43
N ALA A 846 -3.99 -24.86 -6.05
CA ALA A 846 -3.60 -26.26 -6.22
C ALA A 846 -2.38 -26.45 -7.14
N ALA A 847 -2.14 -25.54 -8.09
CA ALA A 847 -1.03 -25.63 -9.03
C ALA A 847 0.34 -25.50 -8.36
N ASP A 848 0.44 -24.61 -7.36
CA ASP A 848 1.69 -24.21 -6.70
C ASP A 848 2.15 -25.22 -5.63
N ARG A 849 1.26 -26.14 -5.20
CA ARG A 849 1.62 -27.25 -4.31
C ARG A 849 2.62 -28.20 -4.99
N PRO A 850 3.66 -28.71 -4.30
CA PRO A 850 4.60 -29.68 -4.88
C PRO A 850 3.92 -31.02 -5.21
N SER A 851 4.52 -31.82 -6.10
CA SER A 851 4.13 -33.22 -6.29
C SER A 851 4.79 -34.13 -5.24
N PHE A 852 4.23 -35.33 -4.98
CA PHE A 852 4.90 -36.30 -4.11
C PHE A 852 6.30 -36.69 -4.59
N GLY A 853 6.56 -36.68 -5.91
CA GLY A 853 7.91 -36.87 -6.45
C GLY A 853 8.90 -35.77 -6.03
N GLN A 854 8.45 -34.51 -6.00
CA GLN A 854 9.26 -33.39 -5.49
C GLN A 854 9.43 -33.47 -3.96
N LEU A 855 8.38 -33.91 -3.24
CA LEU A 855 8.41 -34.06 -1.78
C LEU A 855 9.39 -35.13 -1.31
N ILE A 856 9.56 -36.22 -2.05
CA ILE A 856 10.59 -37.24 -1.75
C ILE A 856 11.98 -36.59 -1.76
N VAL A 857 12.32 -35.82 -2.80
CA VAL A 857 13.65 -35.18 -2.93
C VAL A 857 13.96 -34.21 -1.78
N GLN A 858 12.94 -33.60 -1.16
CA GLN A 858 13.14 -32.70 -0.02
C GLN A 858 13.16 -33.43 1.34
N LEU A 859 12.43 -34.55 1.48
CA LEU A 859 12.31 -35.30 2.73
C LEU A 859 13.31 -36.48 2.86
N ASP A 860 14.00 -36.81 1.77
CA ASP A 860 14.93 -37.94 1.63
C ASP A 860 16.05 -37.58 0.60
N PRO A 861 16.89 -36.55 0.87
CA PRO A 861 17.84 -35.97 -0.09
C PRO A 861 19.13 -36.80 -0.33
#